data_AF-U7HN51-F1
#
_entry.id   AF-U7HN51-F1
#
_cell.length_a   1.000
_cell.length_b   1.000
_cell.length_c   1.000
_cell.angle_alpha   90.00
_cell.angle_beta   90.00
_cell.angle_gamma   90.00
#
_symmetry.space_group_name_H-M   'P 1'
#
loop_
_entity.id
_entity.type
_entity.pdbx_description
1 polymer ?
#
loop_
_entity_poly.entity_id
_entity_poly.type
_entity_poly.pdbx_seq_one_letter_code
_entity_poly.pdbx_strand_id
1 'polypeptide(L)'
;MESVLAFVRQVFQAGPPDKKRKQLESFRKGFDFQLQTIHDYTDDILAALGLNADQRRDARTNFARWETLNNFLERNTWVGQADMRQVLWMLATHVYAPGLARHLAFWDHEARTDEGMPGGEFWYLPSPSDENPEMLAMPVQKTLYWLLDLMDCSVDDLSTVLAESNTVFSKDGEAVADVKSIQKTLKSWLTDAPVPEMNTIEAYFNDSLTLKFPGGLERHEHLSADEKLATFIDFVRWKGLSEIELSRQIPIGGLQGAELLMAGKANREGKEYAYSLLCDRYAPPSVSLIRHRLRIAAAAQDTYKRLHRALHDGSANLLETCPLSNKALQVLAIFQDVYNLTIECCDQTATENAEKSLFAQLLQERRQLLAHTTYLAVFPHESGFQQLSNRLNQYFLRAFPEAPLENEAPFNFPENEFKKTMTSKIEAIETRAEVEKQTERLLIAQSWGQLHKAIPETNNWIALNNLASMDRVNLTTRMAAATRMIQLADSSTKTVYSYTCLLGQFLNDPDKRCRPDAAERIVEELLRRLRAASPSDRFDAFILQFEAKHALSKNDFSTAKGKFDQALDCCRFNGFGELRGETARDALAVYAVMKPAGFNAKACEKYKLLLLRYGGAEWPVKSIPDTQEMIDGAVEYFWHSLYQPYQGYDRLSPDTVGTSQ
;
A
#
# COMPACT_ATOMS: atom_id res chain seq x y z
N MET A 1 7.72 4.03 3.84
CA MET A 1 8.23 2.81 3.15
C MET A 1 8.73 1.75 4.14
N GLU A 2 9.39 2.19 5.20
CA GLU A 2 10.08 1.43 6.24
C GLU A 2 9.17 0.42 6.94
N SER A 3 7.97 0.84 7.34
CA SER A 3 6.97 -0.06 7.96
C SER A 3 6.48 -1.13 6.99
N VAL A 4 6.42 -0.82 5.68
CA VAL A 4 6.03 -1.78 4.64
C VAL A 4 7.14 -2.83 4.45
N LEU A 5 8.41 -2.40 4.37
CA LEU A 5 9.53 -3.34 4.31
C LEU A 5 9.61 -4.23 5.55
N ALA A 6 9.45 -3.65 6.75
CA ALA A 6 9.41 -4.42 7.99
C ALA A 6 8.27 -5.44 8.01
N PHE A 7 7.10 -5.06 7.47
CA PHE A 7 5.96 -5.96 7.33
C PHE A 7 6.24 -7.10 6.34
N VAL A 8 6.75 -6.79 5.14
CA VAL A 8 7.09 -7.80 4.12
C VAL A 8 8.12 -8.77 4.67
N ARG A 9 9.19 -8.26 5.28
CA ARG A 9 10.20 -9.08 5.97
C ARG A 9 9.59 -9.99 7.03
N GLN A 10 8.62 -9.48 7.79
CA GLN A 10 7.92 -10.25 8.82
C GLN A 10 7.07 -11.39 8.24
N VAL A 11 6.26 -11.15 7.21
CA VAL A 11 5.38 -12.19 6.63
C VAL A 11 6.18 -13.29 5.94
N PHE A 12 7.30 -12.93 5.32
CA PHE A 12 8.26 -13.90 4.78
C PHE A 12 9.13 -14.56 5.86
N GLN A 13 9.02 -14.14 7.12
CA GLN A 13 9.89 -14.56 8.22
C GLN A 13 11.38 -14.46 7.83
N ALA A 14 11.72 -13.42 7.07
CA ALA A 14 13.02 -13.25 6.44
C ALA A 14 14.04 -12.68 7.43
N GLY A 15 15.17 -13.35 7.55
CA GLY A 15 16.27 -12.96 8.43
C GLY A 15 15.95 -13.09 9.94
N PRO A 16 16.88 -12.68 10.81
CA PRO A 16 16.72 -12.83 12.27
C PRO A 16 15.58 -11.98 12.86
N PRO A 17 15.09 -12.30 14.07
CA PRO A 17 14.07 -11.53 14.77
C PRO A 17 14.39 -10.04 14.82
N ASP A 18 13.41 -9.22 14.40
CA ASP A 18 13.63 -7.81 14.14
C ASP A 18 13.73 -6.98 15.44
N LYS A 19 14.97 -6.82 15.95
CA LYS A 19 15.29 -5.91 17.05
C LYS A 19 15.39 -4.44 16.61
N LYS A 20 15.49 -4.16 15.31
CA LYS A 20 15.71 -2.81 14.75
C LYS A 20 14.41 -2.11 14.36
N ARG A 21 13.29 -2.82 14.20
CA ARG A 21 11.98 -2.30 13.75
C ARG A 21 11.56 -1.00 14.42
N LYS A 22 11.45 -1.00 15.74
CA LYS A 22 11.04 0.18 16.51
C LYS A 22 12.00 1.36 16.32
N GLN A 23 13.28 1.08 16.07
CA GLN A 23 14.28 2.12 15.82
C GLN A 23 14.13 2.70 14.41
N LEU A 24 13.90 1.85 13.42
CA LEU A 24 13.60 2.23 12.03
C LEU A 24 12.33 3.12 11.99
N GLU A 25 11.22 2.64 12.52
CA GLU A 25 9.91 3.34 12.56
C GLU A 25 9.95 4.66 13.36
N SER A 26 10.91 4.84 14.28
CA SER A 26 11.00 6.05 15.10
C SER A 26 11.64 7.25 14.42
N PHE A 27 12.41 7.06 13.34
CA PHE A 27 13.22 8.09 12.69
C PHE A 27 14.20 8.85 13.65
N ARG A 28 14.50 8.29 14.83
CA ARG A 28 15.39 8.92 15.84
C ARG A 28 16.88 8.56 15.67
N LYS A 29 17.19 7.61 14.79
CA LYS A 29 18.56 7.24 14.41
C LYS A 29 19.00 8.05 13.20
N GLY A 30 20.31 8.23 13.03
CA GLY A 30 20.87 9.02 11.93
C GLY A 30 20.56 8.42 10.55
N PHE A 31 20.73 9.25 9.52
CA PHE A 31 20.40 8.93 8.14
C PHE A 31 21.06 7.63 7.64
N ASP A 32 22.36 7.44 7.89
CA ASP A 32 23.11 6.26 7.43
C ASP A 32 22.57 4.94 8.03
N PHE A 33 22.14 4.98 9.30
CA PHE A 33 21.53 3.82 9.95
C PHE A 33 20.22 3.43 9.27
N GLN A 34 19.39 4.41 8.88
CA GLN A 34 18.12 4.18 8.19
C GLN A 34 18.38 3.54 6.83
N LEU A 35 19.28 4.11 6.03
CA LEU A 35 19.64 3.56 4.72
C LEU A 35 20.17 2.14 4.83
N GLN A 36 21.12 1.88 5.73
CA GLN A 36 21.68 0.54 5.91
C GLN A 36 20.60 -0.47 6.30
N THR A 37 19.70 -0.10 7.21
CA THR A 37 18.63 -1.01 7.64
C THR A 37 17.63 -1.29 6.51
N ILE A 38 17.31 -0.29 5.67
CA ILE A 38 16.49 -0.48 4.46
C ILE A 38 17.18 -1.45 3.49
N HIS A 39 18.49 -1.31 3.28
CA HIS A 39 19.26 -2.24 2.44
C HIS A 39 19.25 -3.66 3.02
N ASP A 40 19.55 -3.83 4.32
CA ASP A 40 19.53 -5.12 5.01
C ASP A 40 18.16 -5.81 4.84
N TYR A 41 17.06 -5.08 5.03
CA TYR A 41 15.71 -5.65 4.93
C TYR A 41 15.35 -6.03 3.49
N THR A 42 15.73 -5.18 2.55
CA THR A 42 15.55 -5.48 1.12
C THR A 42 16.27 -6.77 0.77
N ASP A 43 17.51 -6.94 1.23
CA ASP A 43 18.34 -8.10 0.94
C ASP A 43 17.76 -9.38 1.56
N ASP A 44 17.30 -9.30 2.81
CA ASP A 44 16.60 -10.39 3.50
C ASP A 44 15.35 -10.84 2.71
N ILE A 45 14.52 -9.90 2.27
CA ILE A 45 13.29 -10.20 1.50
C ILE A 45 13.63 -10.85 0.15
N LEU A 46 14.56 -10.27 -0.59
CA LEU A 46 14.96 -10.78 -1.91
C LEU A 46 15.60 -12.17 -1.82
N ALA A 47 16.35 -12.44 -0.75
CA ALA A 47 16.89 -13.76 -0.47
C ALA A 47 15.79 -14.77 -0.13
N ALA A 48 14.80 -14.39 0.70
CA ALA A 48 13.67 -15.25 1.05
C ALA A 48 12.79 -15.60 -0.16
N LEU A 49 12.64 -14.67 -1.11
CA LEU A 49 11.95 -14.88 -2.38
C LEU A 49 12.73 -15.78 -3.37
N GLY A 50 14.00 -16.10 -3.09
CA GLY A 50 14.80 -16.96 -3.97
C GLY A 50 15.13 -16.36 -5.34
N LEU A 51 15.03 -15.04 -5.50
CA LEU A 51 15.21 -14.36 -6.78
C LEU A 51 16.67 -14.44 -7.27
N ASN A 52 16.86 -14.56 -8.58
CA ASN A 52 18.17 -14.52 -9.23
C ASN A 52 18.74 -13.08 -9.32
N ALA A 53 19.97 -12.91 -9.83
CA ALA A 53 20.64 -11.60 -9.83
C ALA A 53 19.90 -10.51 -10.63
N ASP A 54 19.31 -10.86 -11.77
CA ASP A 54 18.59 -9.91 -12.62
C ASP A 54 17.22 -9.59 -12.04
N GLN A 55 16.49 -10.60 -11.56
CA GLN A 55 15.23 -10.42 -10.81
C GLN A 55 15.42 -9.56 -9.56
N ARG A 56 16.53 -9.73 -8.83
CA ARG A 56 16.87 -8.87 -7.68
C ARG A 56 17.09 -7.43 -8.09
N ARG A 57 17.74 -7.18 -9.23
CA ARG A 57 17.97 -5.83 -9.75
C ARG A 57 16.66 -5.16 -10.14
N ASP A 58 15.78 -5.88 -10.81
CA ASP A 58 14.45 -5.39 -11.16
C ASP A 58 13.60 -5.12 -9.90
N ALA A 59 13.57 -6.06 -8.95
CA ALA A 59 12.84 -5.89 -7.70
C ALA A 59 13.29 -4.67 -6.89
N ARG A 60 14.59 -4.36 -6.85
CA ARG A 60 15.09 -3.11 -6.24
C ARG A 60 14.59 -1.86 -6.96
N THR A 61 14.57 -1.89 -8.29
CA THR A 61 14.03 -0.79 -9.10
C THR A 61 12.54 -0.58 -8.81
N ASN A 62 11.78 -1.67 -8.67
CA ASN A 62 10.39 -1.61 -8.28
C ASN A 62 10.21 -1.06 -6.86
N PHE A 63 10.99 -1.50 -5.87
CA PHE A 63 10.94 -0.91 -4.52
C PHE A 63 11.20 0.60 -4.50
N ALA A 64 12.12 1.11 -5.32
CA ALA A 64 12.37 2.55 -5.44
C ALA A 64 11.18 3.30 -6.07
N ARG A 65 10.48 2.69 -7.05
CA ARG A 65 9.24 3.25 -7.61
C ARG A 65 8.13 3.31 -6.56
N TRP A 66 7.97 2.24 -5.76
CA TRP A 66 7.03 2.20 -4.64
C TRP A 66 7.36 3.21 -3.54
N GLU A 67 8.63 3.42 -3.25
CA GLU A 67 9.07 4.47 -2.34
C GLU A 67 8.63 5.85 -2.81
N THR A 68 8.83 6.14 -4.09
CA THR A 68 8.44 7.40 -4.71
C THR A 68 6.92 7.62 -4.63
N LEU A 69 6.14 6.60 -5.00
CA LEU A 69 4.67 6.65 -4.88
C LEU A 69 4.21 6.85 -3.43
N ASN A 70 4.75 6.08 -2.50
CA ASN A 70 4.37 6.21 -1.08
C ASN A 70 4.71 7.57 -0.51
N ASN A 71 5.91 8.10 -0.81
CA ASN A 71 6.30 9.44 -0.38
C ASN A 71 5.40 10.51 -1.01
N PHE A 72 5.04 10.36 -2.29
CA PHE A 72 4.09 11.27 -2.94
C PHE A 72 2.72 11.24 -2.23
N LEU A 73 2.16 10.05 -2.00
CA LEU A 73 0.85 9.92 -1.34
C LEU A 73 0.88 10.42 0.09
N GLU A 74 1.93 10.12 0.85
CA GLU A 74 2.11 10.57 2.23
C GLU A 74 2.15 12.10 2.33
N ARG A 75 2.74 12.78 1.34
CA ARG A 75 2.79 14.26 1.25
C ARG A 75 1.51 14.89 0.69
N ASN A 76 0.76 14.17 -0.13
CA ASN A 76 -0.41 14.72 -0.84
C ASN A 76 -1.75 14.19 -0.33
N THR A 77 -1.77 13.47 0.80
CA THR A 77 -2.99 12.89 1.37
C THR A 77 -3.21 13.36 2.80
N TRP A 78 -4.44 13.82 3.08
CA TRP A 78 -4.87 14.28 4.39
C TRP A 78 -5.97 13.36 4.93
N VAL A 79 -5.67 12.57 5.97
CA VAL A 79 -6.57 11.50 6.44
C VAL A 79 -7.71 12.00 7.33
N GLY A 80 -7.62 13.24 7.84
CA GLY A 80 -8.68 13.84 8.66
C GLY A 80 -9.05 12.98 9.87
N GLN A 81 -10.33 12.60 9.97
CA GLN A 81 -10.84 11.74 11.04
C GLN A 81 -10.88 10.25 10.69
N ALA A 82 -10.37 9.87 9.52
CA ALA A 82 -10.38 8.48 9.12
C ALA A 82 -9.65 7.61 10.14
N ASP A 83 -10.25 6.47 10.47
CA ASP A 83 -9.59 5.48 11.30
C ASP A 83 -8.55 4.67 10.49
N MET A 84 -7.69 3.93 11.19
CA MET A 84 -6.65 3.15 10.54
C MET A 84 -7.22 2.12 9.56
N ARG A 85 -8.40 1.56 9.85
CA ARG A 85 -9.06 0.57 9.01
C ARG A 85 -9.44 1.19 7.66
N GLN A 86 -9.99 2.39 7.66
CA GLN A 86 -10.35 3.14 6.45
C GLN A 86 -9.11 3.54 5.63
N VAL A 87 -8.04 3.99 6.29
CA VAL A 87 -6.77 4.31 5.60
C VAL A 87 -6.18 3.06 4.95
N LEU A 88 -6.10 1.94 5.68
CA LEU A 88 -5.62 0.67 5.15
C LEU A 88 -6.49 0.15 4.01
N TRP A 89 -7.81 0.26 4.11
CA TRP A 89 -8.74 -0.12 3.05
C TRP A 89 -8.47 0.63 1.76
N MET A 90 -8.37 1.96 1.82
CA MET A 90 -8.13 2.79 0.64
C MET A 90 -6.76 2.49 0.01
N LEU A 91 -5.72 2.37 0.82
CA LEU A 91 -4.38 2.04 0.31
C LEU A 91 -4.33 0.62 -0.27
N ALA A 92 -4.97 -0.36 0.37
CA ALA A 92 -4.99 -1.74 -0.13
C ALA A 92 -5.69 -1.85 -1.48
N THR A 93 -6.86 -1.22 -1.63
CA THR A 93 -7.70 -1.32 -2.84
C THR A 93 -7.23 -0.45 -4.00
N HIS A 94 -6.74 0.77 -3.71
CA HIS A 94 -6.42 1.74 -4.76
C HIS A 94 -4.93 1.78 -5.13
N VAL A 95 -4.05 1.26 -4.27
CA VAL A 95 -2.60 1.43 -4.41
C VAL A 95 -1.90 0.07 -4.45
N TYR A 96 -1.95 -0.67 -3.34
CA TYR A 96 -1.14 -1.86 -3.18
C TYR A 96 -1.61 -3.04 -4.04
N ALA A 97 -2.90 -3.43 -3.99
CA ALA A 97 -3.35 -4.58 -4.76
C ALA A 97 -3.24 -4.37 -6.29
N PRO A 98 -3.67 -3.24 -6.88
CA PRO A 98 -3.46 -2.99 -8.31
C PRO A 98 -1.98 -2.96 -8.70
N GLY A 99 -1.14 -2.25 -7.93
CA GLY A 99 0.27 -2.12 -8.25
C GLY A 99 1.01 -3.45 -8.14
N LEU A 100 0.79 -4.21 -7.06
CA LEU A 100 1.41 -5.53 -6.86
C LEU A 100 0.99 -6.51 -7.95
N ALA A 101 -0.27 -6.46 -8.38
CA ALA A 101 -0.78 -7.29 -9.46
C ALA A 101 -0.04 -7.05 -10.78
N ARG A 102 0.19 -5.78 -11.17
CA ARG A 102 0.97 -5.48 -12.38
C ARG A 102 2.41 -6.00 -12.27
N HIS A 103 3.07 -5.77 -11.13
CA HIS A 103 4.45 -6.21 -10.96
C HIS A 103 4.59 -7.73 -11.01
N LEU A 104 3.72 -8.46 -10.32
CA LEU A 104 3.75 -9.92 -10.34
C LEU A 104 3.41 -10.44 -11.74
N ALA A 105 2.43 -9.86 -12.44
CA ALA A 105 2.12 -10.24 -13.82
C ALA A 105 3.32 -10.07 -14.77
N PHE A 106 4.09 -8.99 -14.64
CA PHE A 106 5.30 -8.82 -15.45
C PHE A 106 6.37 -9.87 -15.14
N TRP A 107 6.59 -10.18 -13.87
CA TRP A 107 7.52 -11.26 -13.49
C TRP A 107 7.06 -12.62 -14.00
N ASP A 108 5.77 -12.91 -13.86
CA ASP A 108 5.19 -14.19 -14.27
C ASP A 108 5.13 -14.36 -15.80
N HIS A 109 4.99 -13.27 -16.55
CA HIS A 109 5.06 -13.32 -18.02
C HIS A 109 6.47 -13.66 -18.53
N GLU A 110 7.53 -13.16 -17.88
CA GLU A 110 8.91 -13.53 -18.24
C GLU A 110 9.30 -14.92 -17.74
N ALA A 111 8.89 -15.27 -16.51
CA ALA A 111 9.17 -16.55 -15.88
C ALA A 111 8.05 -16.92 -14.91
N ARG A 112 7.17 -17.82 -15.36
CA ARG A 112 5.99 -18.27 -14.61
C ARG A 112 6.36 -18.81 -13.23
N THR A 113 5.89 -18.16 -12.15
CA THR A 113 6.08 -18.64 -10.77
C THR A 113 5.14 -19.80 -10.41
N ASP A 114 4.12 -20.05 -11.24
CA ASP A 114 3.08 -21.06 -11.05
C ASP A 114 3.29 -22.33 -11.89
N GLU A 115 4.41 -22.45 -12.61
CA GLU A 115 4.72 -23.65 -13.40
C GLU A 115 4.58 -24.91 -12.53
N GLY A 116 3.77 -25.89 -12.94
CA GLY A 116 3.53 -27.10 -12.13
C GLY A 116 2.52 -26.96 -10.99
N MET A 117 1.88 -25.80 -10.81
CA MET A 117 0.69 -25.61 -9.97
C MET A 117 -0.58 -25.70 -10.83
N PRO A 118 -1.77 -25.94 -10.22
CA PRO A 118 -3.04 -25.85 -10.94
C PRO A 118 -3.23 -24.47 -11.60
N GLY A 119 -3.53 -24.44 -12.90
CA GLY A 119 -3.57 -23.20 -13.68
C GLY A 119 -4.89 -22.41 -13.63
N GLY A 120 -5.97 -22.97 -13.07
CA GLY A 120 -7.30 -22.36 -13.05
C GLY A 120 -7.52 -21.34 -11.93
N GLU A 121 -6.58 -21.25 -10.98
CA GLU A 121 -6.67 -20.34 -9.84
C GLU A 121 -5.30 -19.97 -9.27
N PHE A 122 -5.27 -18.87 -8.52
CA PHE A 122 -4.07 -18.46 -7.80
C PHE A 122 -3.87 -19.37 -6.58
N TRP A 123 -2.88 -20.26 -6.65
CA TRP A 123 -2.57 -21.20 -5.57
C TRP A 123 -2.13 -20.52 -4.27
N TYR A 124 -1.55 -19.32 -4.36
CA TYR A 124 -1.11 -18.53 -3.23
C TYR A 124 -2.18 -17.59 -2.66
N LEU A 125 -3.40 -17.56 -3.22
CA LEU A 125 -4.52 -16.77 -2.70
C LEU A 125 -5.63 -17.68 -2.16
N PRO A 126 -6.36 -17.25 -1.10
CA PRO A 126 -7.61 -17.89 -0.71
C PRO A 126 -8.63 -17.93 -1.85
N SER A 127 -9.32 -19.05 -2.00
CA SER A 127 -10.44 -19.23 -2.92
C SER A 127 -11.48 -20.17 -2.30
N PRO A 128 -12.73 -20.21 -2.79
CA PRO A 128 -13.72 -21.18 -2.33
C PRO A 128 -13.18 -22.61 -2.45
N SER A 129 -13.39 -23.43 -1.42
CA SER A 129 -12.99 -24.84 -1.42
C SER A 129 -13.86 -25.65 -2.39
N ASP A 130 -13.24 -26.62 -3.07
CA ASP A 130 -13.96 -27.57 -3.93
C ASP A 130 -14.88 -28.49 -3.09
N GLU A 131 -14.49 -28.84 -1.86
CA GLU A 131 -15.29 -29.70 -0.96
C GLU A 131 -16.47 -28.94 -0.33
N ASN A 132 -16.25 -27.67 0.03
CA ASN A 132 -17.28 -26.81 0.61
C ASN A 132 -17.12 -25.36 0.08
N PRO A 133 -17.88 -24.98 -0.97
CA PRO A 133 -17.81 -23.64 -1.56
C PRO A 133 -18.20 -22.49 -0.63
N GLU A 134 -18.77 -22.77 0.55
CA GLU A 134 -19.06 -21.76 1.57
C GLU A 134 -17.84 -21.42 2.46
N MET A 135 -16.76 -22.20 2.34
CA MET A 135 -15.52 -22.00 3.09
C MET A 135 -14.34 -21.76 2.16
N LEU A 136 -13.45 -20.86 2.56
CA LEU A 136 -12.20 -20.60 1.85
C LEU A 136 -11.19 -21.72 2.08
N ALA A 137 -10.62 -22.25 0.99
CA ALA A 137 -9.39 -23.00 1.00
C ALA A 137 -8.20 -22.04 1.10
N MET A 138 -7.31 -22.28 2.06
CA MET A 138 -6.21 -21.37 2.37
C MET A 138 -4.93 -21.74 1.60
N PRO A 139 -4.03 -20.79 1.28
CA PRO A 139 -2.86 -21.04 0.43
C PRO A 139 -1.97 -22.23 0.86
N VAL A 140 -1.72 -22.39 2.17
CA VAL A 140 -0.92 -23.51 2.69
C VAL A 140 -1.63 -24.83 2.49
N GLN A 141 -2.95 -24.86 2.74
CA GLN A 141 -3.79 -26.04 2.52
C GLN A 141 -3.75 -26.46 1.04
N LYS A 142 -3.94 -25.50 0.11
CA LYS A 142 -3.89 -25.75 -1.34
C LYS A 142 -2.53 -26.29 -1.79
N THR A 143 -1.44 -25.73 -1.25
CA THR A 143 -0.08 -26.20 -1.54
C THR A 143 0.18 -27.61 -0.99
N LEU A 144 -0.36 -27.94 0.18
CA LEU A 144 -0.25 -29.28 0.76
C LEU A 144 -1.04 -30.31 -0.06
N TYR A 145 -2.26 -29.97 -0.49
CA TYR A 145 -3.04 -30.84 -1.37
C TYR A 145 -2.37 -31.06 -2.72
N TRP A 146 -1.77 -30.03 -3.30
CA TRP A 146 -0.94 -30.17 -4.50
C TRP A 146 0.18 -31.20 -4.32
N LEU A 147 0.90 -31.14 -3.19
CA LEU A 147 1.97 -32.10 -2.90
C LEU A 147 1.43 -33.53 -2.72
N LEU A 148 0.34 -33.68 -1.98
CA LEU A 148 -0.30 -34.98 -1.73
C LEU A 148 -0.81 -35.62 -3.04
N ASP A 149 -1.37 -34.82 -3.94
CA ASP A 149 -1.81 -35.24 -5.28
C ASP A 149 -0.63 -35.79 -6.11
N LEU A 150 0.52 -35.10 -6.09
CA LEU A 150 1.72 -35.58 -6.81
C LEU A 150 2.35 -36.81 -6.17
N MET A 151 2.23 -36.95 -4.85
CA MET A 151 2.71 -38.13 -4.12
C MET A 151 1.73 -39.30 -4.14
N ASP A 152 0.49 -39.08 -4.61
CA ASP A 152 -0.63 -40.04 -4.59
C ASP A 152 -0.79 -40.71 -3.21
N CYS A 153 -0.78 -39.90 -2.15
CA CYS A 153 -0.75 -40.41 -0.77
C CYS A 153 -1.58 -39.57 0.20
N SER A 154 -1.83 -40.12 1.39
CA SER A 154 -2.48 -39.39 2.47
C SER A 154 -1.49 -38.55 3.29
N VAL A 155 -2.02 -37.64 4.11
CA VAL A 155 -1.24 -36.87 5.10
C VAL A 155 -0.49 -37.78 6.06
N ASP A 156 -1.07 -38.94 6.38
CA ASP A 156 -0.49 -39.90 7.32
C ASP A 156 0.73 -40.61 6.71
N ASP A 157 0.67 -40.89 5.41
CA ASP A 157 1.80 -41.43 4.64
C ASP A 157 2.93 -40.40 4.54
N LEU A 158 2.62 -39.15 4.17
CA LEU A 158 3.59 -38.06 4.13
C LEU A 158 4.27 -37.86 5.49
N SER A 159 3.50 -37.91 6.58
CA SER A 159 4.04 -37.77 7.94
C SER A 159 5.05 -38.86 8.28
N THR A 160 4.81 -40.09 7.81
CA THR A 160 5.72 -41.22 8.00
C THR A 160 7.02 -41.02 7.22
N VAL A 161 6.93 -40.64 5.94
CA VAL A 161 8.10 -40.36 5.09
C VAL A 161 8.96 -39.23 5.66
N LEU A 162 8.32 -38.17 6.16
CA LEU A 162 9.02 -37.05 6.78
C LEU A 162 9.69 -37.45 8.09
N ALA A 163 9.04 -38.27 8.91
CA ALA A 163 9.64 -38.75 10.16
C ALA A 163 10.87 -39.62 9.90
N GLU A 164 10.77 -40.57 8.95
CA GLU A 164 11.89 -41.44 8.56
C GLU A 164 13.09 -40.62 8.06
N SER A 165 12.84 -39.58 7.26
CA SER A 165 13.89 -38.75 6.65
C SER A 165 14.48 -37.69 7.59
N ASN A 166 13.77 -37.33 8.67
CA ASN A 166 14.18 -36.29 9.64
C ASN A 166 14.75 -36.87 10.95
N THR A 167 14.98 -38.18 11.02
CA THR A 167 15.63 -38.81 12.18
C THR A 167 17.14 -38.49 12.22
N VAL A 168 17.48 -37.31 12.74
CA VAL A 168 18.81 -37.09 13.33
C VAL A 168 18.78 -37.62 14.76
N PHE A 169 19.52 -38.70 15.03
CA PHE A 169 19.73 -39.19 16.40
C PHE A 169 20.50 -38.14 17.20
N SER A 170 19.95 -37.69 18.34
CA SER A 170 20.75 -36.97 19.33
C SER A 170 21.87 -37.88 19.86
N LYS A 171 22.89 -37.32 20.53
CA LYS A 171 23.95 -38.11 21.20
C LYS A 171 23.42 -39.14 22.21
N ASP A 172 22.15 -38.99 22.62
CA ASP A 172 21.43 -39.86 23.56
C ASP A 172 20.34 -40.71 22.88
N GLY A 173 20.21 -40.69 21.55
CA GLY A 173 19.34 -41.61 20.79
C GLY A 173 17.86 -41.21 20.68
N GLU A 174 17.46 -40.01 21.09
CA GLU A 174 16.07 -39.54 20.94
C GLU A 174 15.85 -38.81 19.60
N ALA A 175 14.73 -39.13 18.94
CA ALA A 175 14.30 -38.50 17.69
C ALA A 175 13.80 -37.07 17.94
N VAL A 176 14.18 -36.12 17.06
CA VAL A 176 13.87 -34.69 17.18
C VAL A 176 12.38 -34.36 16.96
N ALA A 177 11.60 -35.27 16.37
CA ALA A 177 10.13 -35.24 16.38
C ALA A 177 9.53 -36.64 16.12
N ASP A 178 8.58 -37.09 16.95
CA ASP A 178 7.79 -38.32 16.73
C ASP A 178 6.83 -38.13 15.53
N VAL A 179 6.57 -39.20 14.76
CA VAL A 179 5.64 -39.25 13.60
C VAL A 179 4.30 -38.59 13.94
N LYS A 180 3.79 -38.85 15.16
CA LYS A 180 2.53 -38.28 15.66
C LYS A 180 2.55 -36.76 15.75
N SER A 181 3.70 -36.17 16.08
CA SER A 181 3.87 -34.71 16.14
C SER A 181 3.81 -34.11 14.75
N ILE A 182 4.55 -34.68 13.78
CA ILE A 182 4.54 -34.24 12.38
C ILE A 182 3.12 -34.35 11.81
N GLN A 183 2.47 -35.49 12.02
CA GLN A 183 1.09 -35.74 11.60
C GLN A 183 0.12 -34.71 12.16
N LYS A 184 0.20 -34.40 13.46
CA LYS A 184 -0.63 -33.39 14.09
C LYS A 184 -0.39 -32.00 13.49
N THR A 185 0.87 -31.64 13.23
CA THR A 185 1.22 -30.36 12.60
C THR A 185 0.65 -30.26 11.18
N LEU A 186 0.85 -31.27 10.33
CA LEU A 186 0.35 -31.26 8.95
C LEU A 186 -1.18 -31.27 8.88
N LYS A 187 -1.85 -32.05 9.74
CA LYS A 187 -3.32 -32.02 9.85
C LYS A 187 -3.81 -30.63 10.26
N SER A 188 -3.15 -29.99 11.22
CA SER A 188 -3.49 -28.62 11.61
C SER A 188 -3.30 -27.63 10.46
N TRP A 189 -2.24 -27.77 9.63
CA TRP A 189 -2.04 -26.94 8.44
C TRP A 189 -3.19 -27.02 7.44
N LEU A 190 -3.83 -28.20 7.32
CA LEU A 190 -4.99 -28.41 6.46
C LEU A 190 -6.30 -27.89 7.06
N THR A 191 -6.53 -28.06 8.37
CA THR A 191 -7.84 -27.81 8.99
C THR A 191 -7.96 -26.48 9.70
N ASP A 192 -6.94 -26.08 10.46
CA ASP A 192 -6.99 -24.91 11.36
C ASP A 192 -6.37 -23.67 10.69
N ALA A 193 -5.85 -23.85 9.47
CA ALA A 193 -5.14 -22.87 8.67
C ALA A 193 -4.08 -22.06 9.43
N PRO A 194 -3.25 -22.61 10.35
CA PRO A 194 -2.17 -21.88 10.99
C PRO A 194 -1.18 -21.35 9.94
N VAL A 195 -0.43 -20.30 10.27
CA VAL A 195 0.70 -19.88 9.43
C VAL A 195 1.91 -20.73 9.84
N PRO A 196 2.47 -21.56 8.96
CA PRO A 196 3.67 -22.33 9.28
C PRO A 196 4.86 -21.45 9.66
N GLU A 197 5.64 -21.89 10.64
CA GLU A 197 6.94 -21.29 10.92
C GLU A 197 7.96 -21.73 9.88
N MET A 198 8.83 -20.81 9.45
CA MET A 198 9.86 -21.08 8.44
C MET A 198 10.77 -22.24 8.84
N ASN A 199 11.20 -22.26 10.11
CA ASN A 199 12.05 -23.31 10.65
C ASN A 199 11.37 -24.68 10.57
N THR A 200 10.05 -24.75 10.73
CA THR A 200 9.29 -26.00 10.62
C THR A 200 9.23 -26.48 9.17
N ILE A 201 9.02 -25.58 8.20
CA ILE A 201 9.09 -25.93 6.77
C ILE A 201 10.48 -26.45 6.43
N GLU A 202 11.54 -25.77 6.85
CA GLU A 202 12.93 -26.17 6.59
C GLU A 202 13.30 -27.49 7.27
N ALA A 203 12.84 -27.70 8.50
CA ALA A 203 13.07 -28.93 9.23
C ALA A 203 12.36 -30.11 8.57
N TYR A 204 11.09 -29.95 8.15
CA TYR A 204 10.34 -31.05 7.56
C TYR A 204 10.84 -31.37 6.13
N PHE A 205 11.08 -30.34 5.31
CA PHE A 205 11.46 -30.48 3.91
C PHE A 205 12.94 -30.15 3.68
N ASN A 206 13.83 -30.88 4.36
CA ASN A 206 15.27 -30.64 4.30
C ASN A 206 15.92 -31.20 3.00
N ASP A 207 17.17 -30.82 2.72
CA ASP A 207 17.86 -31.22 1.48
C ASP A 207 18.20 -32.72 1.38
N SER A 208 18.12 -33.48 2.48
CA SER A 208 18.30 -34.93 2.50
C SER A 208 17.01 -35.73 2.26
N LEU A 209 15.84 -35.07 2.26
CA LEU A 209 14.55 -35.71 2.02
C LEU A 209 14.48 -36.26 0.59
N THR A 210 14.12 -37.54 0.48
CA THR A 210 13.86 -38.18 -0.82
C THR A 210 12.38 -38.52 -0.93
N LEU A 211 11.69 -37.91 -1.89
CA LEU A 211 10.27 -38.14 -2.15
C LEU A 211 10.09 -38.92 -3.45
N LYS A 212 9.03 -39.72 -3.48
CA LYS A 212 8.54 -40.39 -4.69
C LYS A 212 7.23 -39.74 -5.10
N PHE A 213 7.03 -39.60 -6.42
CA PHE A 213 5.86 -38.94 -6.99
C PHE A 213 5.14 -39.88 -7.96
N PRO A 214 4.52 -40.97 -7.47
CA PRO A 214 3.72 -41.86 -8.31
C PRO A 214 2.52 -41.14 -8.96
N GLY A 215 2.06 -40.04 -8.34
CA GLY A 215 1.09 -39.08 -8.87
C GLY A 215 1.59 -38.19 -10.00
N GLY A 216 2.89 -38.21 -10.31
CA GLY A 216 3.53 -37.36 -11.30
C GLY A 216 3.58 -37.95 -12.71
N LEU A 217 3.96 -37.11 -13.66
CA LEU A 217 4.12 -37.48 -15.07
C LEU A 217 5.47 -36.97 -15.59
N GLU A 218 6.27 -37.87 -16.17
CA GLU A 218 7.52 -37.51 -16.83
C GLU A 218 7.30 -37.15 -18.30
N ARG A 219 8.06 -36.17 -18.79
CA ARG A 219 7.98 -35.71 -20.18
C ARG A 219 8.74 -36.64 -21.12
N HIS A 220 8.06 -37.15 -22.14
CA HIS A 220 8.65 -38.00 -23.17
C HIS A 220 8.56 -37.35 -24.56
N GLU A 221 9.68 -36.76 -25.00
CA GLU A 221 9.73 -35.98 -26.25
C GLU A 221 9.61 -36.81 -27.53
N HIS A 222 9.96 -38.09 -27.47
CA HIS A 222 10.03 -38.99 -28.63
C HIS A 222 8.67 -39.55 -29.06
N LEU A 223 7.61 -39.32 -28.29
CA LEU A 223 6.25 -39.76 -28.61
C LEU A 223 5.67 -38.98 -29.79
N SER A 224 4.95 -39.67 -30.68
CA SER A 224 4.13 -39.04 -31.70
C SER A 224 2.94 -38.28 -31.08
N ALA A 225 2.33 -37.36 -31.84
CA ALA A 225 1.20 -36.58 -31.33
C ALA A 225 -0.01 -37.43 -30.88
N ASP A 226 -0.24 -38.57 -31.54
CA ASP A 226 -1.32 -39.50 -31.16
C ASP A 226 -0.97 -40.31 -29.90
N GLU A 227 0.30 -40.70 -29.74
CA GLU A 227 0.78 -41.33 -28.49
C GLU A 227 0.73 -40.34 -27.32
N LYS A 228 1.15 -39.09 -27.53
CA LYS A 228 1.03 -38.00 -26.53
C LYS A 228 -0.42 -37.82 -26.08
N LEU A 229 -1.38 -37.82 -27.02
CA LEU A 229 -2.80 -37.73 -26.70
C LEU A 229 -3.31 -38.97 -25.96
N ALA A 230 -2.88 -40.18 -26.35
CA ALA A 230 -3.25 -41.40 -25.64
C ALA A 230 -2.76 -41.37 -24.18
N THR A 231 -1.48 -41.03 -23.96
CA THR A 231 -0.91 -40.84 -22.62
C THR A 231 -1.66 -39.78 -21.82
N PHE A 232 -2.00 -38.66 -22.44
CA PHE A 232 -2.81 -37.61 -21.82
C PHE A 232 -4.16 -38.15 -21.33
N ILE A 233 -4.92 -38.82 -22.21
CA ILE A 233 -6.26 -39.34 -21.88
C ILE A 233 -6.17 -40.42 -20.80
N ASP A 234 -5.21 -41.33 -20.90
CA ASP A 234 -5.01 -42.40 -19.92
C ASP A 234 -4.65 -41.83 -18.54
N PHE A 235 -3.77 -40.83 -18.48
CA PHE A 235 -3.40 -40.16 -17.24
C PHE A 235 -4.59 -39.40 -16.62
N VAL A 236 -5.33 -38.63 -17.43
CA VAL A 236 -6.53 -37.89 -16.97
C VAL A 236 -7.58 -38.84 -16.40
N ARG A 237 -7.82 -39.99 -17.07
CA ARG A 237 -8.75 -41.02 -16.58
C ARG A 237 -8.26 -41.70 -15.31
N TRP A 238 -6.97 -42.00 -15.22
CA TRP A 238 -6.37 -42.59 -14.04
C TRP A 238 -6.49 -41.66 -12.82
N LYS A 239 -6.25 -40.36 -13.01
CA LYS A 239 -6.47 -39.32 -12.00
C LYS A 239 -7.95 -39.05 -11.68
N GLY A 240 -8.88 -39.57 -12.49
CA GLY A 240 -10.31 -39.37 -12.30
C GLY A 240 -10.80 -37.94 -12.54
N LEU A 241 -10.08 -37.15 -13.34
CA LEU A 241 -10.44 -35.75 -13.59
C LEU A 241 -11.58 -35.65 -14.60
N SER A 242 -12.64 -34.94 -14.22
CA SER A 242 -13.67 -34.46 -15.14
C SER A 242 -13.13 -33.37 -16.07
N GLU A 243 -13.83 -33.07 -17.16
CA GLU A 243 -13.47 -31.99 -18.08
C GLU A 243 -13.46 -30.61 -17.39
N ILE A 244 -14.34 -30.42 -16.41
CA ILE A 244 -14.38 -29.20 -15.59
C ILE A 244 -13.12 -29.11 -14.73
N GLU A 245 -12.76 -30.18 -14.00
CA GLU A 245 -11.57 -30.20 -13.16
C GLU A 245 -10.30 -30.06 -14.01
N LEU A 246 -10.21 -30.75 -15.13
CA LEU A 246 -9.09 -30.66 -16.07
C LEU A 246 -8.88 -29.22 -16.56
N SER A 247 -9.96 -28.50 -16.88
CA SER A 247 -9.89 -27.09 -17.28
C SER A 247 -9.37 -26.16 -16.17
N ARG A 248 -9.46 -26.58 -14.89
CA ARG A 248 -8.87 -25.89 -13.74
C ARG A 248 -7.45 -26.33 -13.43
N GLN A 249 -7.01 -27.49 -13.93
CA GLN A 249 -5.65 -27.97 -13.73
C GLN A 249 -4.68 -27.37 -14.76
N ILE A 250 -5.09 -27.24 -16.02
CA ILE A 250 -4.23 -26.78 -17.13
C ILE A 250 -4.94 -25.77 -18.05
N PRO A 251 -4.22 -24.79 -18.64
CA PRO A 251 -4.80 -23.73 -19.46
C PRO A 251 -5.09 -24.19 -20.91
N ILE A 252 -6.07 -25.08 -21.08
CA ILE A 252 -6.44 -25.70 -22.37
C ILE A 252 -7.64 -25.05 -23.08
N GLY A 253 -7.89 -23.76 -22.87
CA GLY A 253 -9.03 -23.06 -23.50
C GLY A 253 -10.39 -23.34 -22.84
N GLY A 254 -10.38 -23.71 -21.56
CA GLY A 254 -11.59 -23.94 -20.76
C GLY A 254 -12.26 -25.29 -21.04
N LEU A 255 -13.53 -25.40 -20.65
CA LEU A 255 -14.32 -26.64 -20.74
C LEU A 255 -14.40 -27.18 -22.17
N GLN A 256 -14.60 -26.30 -23.16
CA GLN A 256 -14.72 -26.72 -24.56
C GLN A 256 -13.43 -27.34 -25.09
N GLY A 257 -12.26 -26.80 -24.72
CA GLY A 257 -10.98 -27.38 -25.08
C GLY A 257 -10.74 -28.74 -24.40
N ALA A 258 -11.13 -28.86 -23.13
CA ALA A 258 -11.12 -30.13 -22.41
C ALA A 258 -11.98 -31.20 -23.09
N GLU A 259 -13.23 -30.88 -23.44
CA GLU A 259 -14.15 -31.78 -24.15
C GLU A 259 -13.60 -32.22 -25.52
N LEU A 260 -13.00 -31.30 -26.28
CA LEU A 260 -12.41 -31.60 -27.59
C LEU A 260 -11.21 -32.53 -27.49
N LEU A 261 -10.35 -32.34 -26.49
CA LEU A 261 -9.21 -33.21 -26.21
C LEU A 261 -9.67 -34.60 -25.79
N MET A 262 -10.63 -34.69 -24.86
CA MET A 262 -11.18 -35.97 -24.38
C MET A 262 -11.94 -36.73 -25.45
N ALA A 263 -12.55 -36.02 -26.42
CA ALA A 263 -13.18 -36.62 -27.60
C ALA A 263 -12.18 -37.02 -28.71
N GLY A 264 -10.88 -36.75 -28.54
CA GLY A 264 -9.83 -37.05 -29.52
C GLY A 264 -9.90 -36.19 -30.80
N LYS A 265 -10.56 -35.03 -30.73
CA LYS A 265 -10.83 -34.15 -31.89
C LYS A 265 -9.84 -33.00 -32.04
N ALA A 266 -8.86 -32.88 -31.16
CA ALA A 266 -7.82 -31.87 -31.25
C ALA A 266 -6.92 -32.08 -32.49
N ASN A 267 -6.38 -30.98 -33.04
CA ASN A 267 -5.38 -31.03 -34.11
C ASN A 267 -3.99 -31.42 -33.55
N ARG A 268 -2.99 -31.63 -34.42
CA ARG A 268 -1.65 -32.08 -34.00
C ARG A 268 -1.02 -31.15 -32.96
N GLU A 269 -1.03 -29.85 -33.20
CA GLU A 269 -0.48 -28.83 -32.30
C GLU A 269 -1.21 -28.83 -30.95
N GLY A 270 -2.54 -28.93 -30.94
CA GLY A 270 -3.34 -28.98 -29.72
C GLY A 270 -3.05 -30.22 -28.87
N LYS A 271 -2.80 -31.39 -29.52
CA LYS A 271 -2.40 -32.61 -28.81
C LYS A 271 -1.04 -32.45 -28.14
N GLU A 272 -0.05 -31.94 -28.87
CA GLU A 272 1.31 -31.71 -28.37
C GLU A 272 1.32 -30.68 -27.23
N TYR A 273 0.59 -29.58 -27.40
CA TYR A 273 0.46 -28.53 -26.40
C TYR A 273 -0.24 -29.01 -25.12
N ALA A 274 -1.36 -29.74 -25.24
CA ALA A 274 -2.07 -30.29 -24.08
C ALA A 274 -1.22 -31.28 -23.28
N TYR A 275 -0.50 -32.17 -23.97
CA TYR A 275 0.44 -33.09 -23.33
C TYR A 275 1.58 -32.33 -22.62
N SER A 276 2.12 -31.28 -23.24
CA SER A 276 3.13 -30.41 -22.63
C SER A 276 2.63 -29.82 -21.31
N LEU A 277 1.46 -29.19 -21.33
CA LEU A 277 0.83 -28.58 -20.16
C LEU A 277 0.57 -29.60 -19.04
N LEU A 278 0.12 -30.81 -19.39
CA LEU A 278 -0.11 -31.88 -18.43
C LEU A 278 1.19 -32.34 -17.77
N CYS A 279 2.26 -32.51 -18.56
CA CYS A 279 3.59 -32.83 -18.04
C CYS A 279 4.10 -31.74 -17.11
N ASP A 280 3.93 -30.46 -17.46
CA ASP A 280 4.36 -29.36 -16.59
C ASP A 280 3.59 -29.38 -15.27
N ARG A 281 2.25 -29.51 -15.31
CA ARG A 281 1.38 -29.57 -14.11
C ARG A 281 1.74 -30.71 -13.17
N TYR A 282 2.07 -31.88 -13.69
CA TYR A 282 2.32 -33.10 -12.91
C TYR A 282 3.81 -33.47 -12.83
N ALA A 283 4.72 -32.56 -13.19
CA ALA A 283 6.16 -32.82 -13.09
C ALA A 283 6.58 -33.08 -11.62
N PRO A 284 7.41 -34.10 -11.35
CA PRO A 284 7.97 -34.35 -10.02
C PRO A 284 8.77 -33.13 -9.50
N PRO A 285 8.37 -32.48 -8.39
CA PRO A 285 9.03 -31.29 -7.88
C PRO A 285 10.27 -31.66 -7.07
N SER A 286 11.26 -30.76 -7.06
CA SER A 286 12.37 -30.85 -6.11
C SER A 286 11.92 -30.44 -4.70
N VAL A 287 12.62 -30.93 -3.67
CA VAL A 287 12.37 -30.50 -2.28
C VAL A 287 12.56 -28.99 -2.11
N SER A 288 13.52 -28.40 -2.84
CA SER A 288 13.71 -26.94 -2.86
C SER A 288 12.47 -26.21 -3.38
N LEU A 289 11.84 -26.73 -4.43
CA LEU A 289 10.61 -26.16 -4.99
C LEU A 289 9.42 -26.29 -4.03
N ILE A 290 9.30 -27.44 -3.35
CA ILE A 290 8.27 -27.64 -2.30
C ILE A 290 8.43 -26.61 -1.18
N ARG A 291 9.65 -26.44 -0.63
CA ARG A 291 9.94 -25.42 0.38
C ARG A 291 9.58 -24.02 -0.12
N HIS A 292 9.98 -23.69 -1.34
CA HIS A 292 9.72 -22.37 -1.93
C HIS A 292 8.21 -22.08 -2.04
N ARG A 293 7.41 -23.03 -2.51
CA ARG A 293 5.95 -22.89 -2.60
C ARG A 293 5.30 -22.75 -1.23
N LEU A 294 5.67 -23.58 -0.27
CA LEU A 294 5.16 -23.49 1.10
C LEU A 294 5.49 -22.14 1.76
N ARG A 295 6.66 -21.57 1.47
CA ARG A 295 7.06 -20.24 1.96
C ARG A 295 6.17 -19.14 1.40
N ILE A 296 5.95 -19.11 0.09
CA ILE A 296 5.06 -18.14 -0.55
C ILE A 296 3.63 -18.31 -0.02
N ALA A 297 3.13 -19.54 0.05
CA ALA A 297 1.81 -19.83 0.58
C ALA A 297 1.65 -19.37 2.04
N ALA A 298 2.65 -19.63 2.89
CA ALA A 298 2.65 -19.16 4.29
C ALA A 298 2.65 -17.62 4.37
N ALA A 299 3.47 -16.94 3.58
CA ALA A 299 3.53 -15.49 3.55
C ALA A 299 2.22 -14.84 3.05
N ALA A 300 1.63 -15.40 1.99
CA ALA A 300 0.35 -14.93 1.45
C ALA A 300 -0.81 -15.20 2.42
N GLN A 301 -0.81 -16.35 3.08
CA GLN A 301 -1.78 -16.69 4.14
C GLN A 301 -1.67 -15.78 5.36
N ASP A 302 -0.46 -15.47 5.84
CA ASP A 302 -0.26 -14.51 6.92
C ASP A 302 -0.70 -13.10 6.51
N THR A 303 -0.36 -12.68 5.30
CA THR A 303 -0.78 -11.39 4.73
C THR A 303 -2.31 -11.28 4.70
N TYR A 304 -2.99 -12.30 4.20
CA TYR A 304 -4.45 -12.36 4.18
C TYR A 304 -5.04 -12.31 5.59
N LYS A 305 -4.54 -13.10 6.54
CA LYS A 305 -5.01 -13.09 7.94
C LYS A 305 -4.85 -11.72 8.60
N ARG A 306 -3.72 -11.05 8.37
CA ARG A 306 -3.44 -9.72 8.91
C ARG A 306 -4.34 -8.67 8.27
N LEU A 307 -4.52 -8.72 6.95
CA LEU A 307 -5.44 -7.83 6.23
C LEU A 307 -6.87 -8.02 6.74
N HIS A 308 -7.34 -9.27 6.84
CA HIS A 308 -8.64 -9.60 7.41
C HIS A 308 -8.79 -9.02 8.82
N ARG A 309 -7.84 -9.25 9.72
CA ARG A 309 -7.89 -8.69 11.08
C ARG A 309 -7.87 -7.16 11.10
N ALA A 310 -7.13 -6.52 10.20
CA ALA A 310 -7.06 -5.06 10.14
C ALA A 310 -8.35 -4.42 9.59
N LEU A 311 -9.10 -5.15 8.75
CA LEU A 311 -10.32 -4.68 8.10
C LEU A 311 -11.62 -4.96 8.88
N HIS A 312 -11.57 -5.79 9.93
CA HIS A 312 -12.74 -6.20 10.70
C HIS A 312 -12.50 -6.02 12.21
N ASP A 313 -13.58 -5.92 12.98
CA ASP A 313 -13.55 -5.74 14.44
C ASP A 313 -13.25 -7.04 15.23
N GLY A 314 -12.69 -8.05 14.55
CA GLY A 314 -12.34 -9.35 15.13
C GLY A 314 -13.51 -10.36 15.22
N SER A 315 -14.75 -9.94 14.93
CA SER A 315 -15.92 -10.84 14.92
C SER A 315 -16.15 -11.56 13.59
N ALA A 316 -15.56 -11.07 12.50
CA ALA A 316 -15.71 -11.62 11.17
C ALA A 316 -15.09 -13.02 11.04
N ASN A 317 -15.78 -13.91 10.33
CA ASN A 317 -15.30 -15.26 10.04
C ASN A 317 -14.22 -15.20 8.95
N LEU A 318 -13.00 -15.62 9.31
CA LEU A 318 -11.85 -15.64 8.40
C LEU A 318 -12.10 -16.47 7.14
N LEU A 319 -12.85 -17.56 7.24
CA LEU A 319 -13.06 -18.51 6.15
C LEU A 319 -14.31 -18.22 5.31
N GLU A 320 -15.04 -17.14 5.61
CA GLU A 320 -16.26 -16.81 4.86
C GLU A 320 -15.94 -16.35 3.43
N THR A 321 -16.67 -16.89 2.46
CA THR A 321 -16.45 -16.65 1.03
C THR A 321 -17.19 -15.42 0.49
N CYS A 322 -18.08 -14.82 1.29
CA CYS A 322 -18.84 -13.64 0.88
C CYS A 322 -17.97 -12.37 0.95
N PRO A 323 -17.72 -11.66 -0.17
CA PRO A 323 -16.86 -10.47 -0.19
C PRO A 323 -17.50 -9.23 0.49
N LEU A 324 -18.78 -9.29 0.85
CA LEU A 324 -19.47 -8.22 1.57
C LEU A 324 -19.17 -8.25 3.07
N SER A 325 -19.10 -9.45 3.66
CA SER A 325 -18.75 -9.66 5.06
C SER A 325 -17.24 -9.85 5.26
N ASN A 326 -16.55 -10.41 4.27
CA ASN A 326 -15.11 -10.57 4.24
C ASN A 326 -14.46 -9.60 3.23
N LYS A 327 -14.22 -8.36 3.67
CA LYS A 327 -13.69 -7.29 2.81
C LYS A 327 -12.33 -7.59 2.20
N ALA A 328 -11.52 -8.46 2.82
CA ALA A 328 -10.22 -8.84 2.28
C ALA A 328 -10.35 -9.50 0.89
N LEU A 329 -11.45 -10.21 0.62
CA LEU A 329 -11.69 -10.84 -0.69
C LEU A 329 -11.86 -9.83 -1.82
N GLN A 330 -12.35 -8.62 -1.55
CA GLN A 330 -12.43 -7.55 -2.56
C GLN A 330 -11.03 -7.08 -2.96
N VAL A 331 -10.09 -7.02 -2.01
CA VAL A 331 -8.67 -6.69 -2.30
C VAL A 331 -8.06 -7.76 -3.19
N LEU A 332 -8.36 -9.04 -2.92
CA LEU A 332 -7.91 -10.15 -3.77
C LEU A 332 -8.53 -10.10 -5.16
N ALA A 333 -9.82 -9.79 -5.27
CA ALA A 333 -10.49 -9.68 -6.56
C ALA A 333 -9.91 -8.54 -7.42
N ILE A 334 -9.57 -7.39 -6.81
CA ILE A 334 -8.84 -6.30 -7.48
C ILE A 334 -7.48 -6.76 -7.97
N PHE A 335 -6.73 -7.48 -7.13
CA PHE A 335 -5.43 -8.04 -7.50
C PHE A 335 -5.57 -8.96 -8.72
N GLN A 336 -6.50 -9.92 -8.67
CA GLN A 336 -6.73 -10.89 -9.75
C GLN A 336 -7.14 -10.23 -11.06
N ASP A 337 -8.06 -9.26 -11.01
CA ASP A 337 -8.54 -8.54 -12.20
C ASP A 337 -7.40 -7.79 -12.90
N VAL A 338 -6.60 -7.03 -12.14
CA VAL A 338 -5.47 -6.26 -12.69
C VAL A 338 -4.36 -7.18 -13.18
N TYR A 339 -4.06 -8.26 -12.46
CA TYR A 339 -3.05 -9.25 -12.84
C TYR A 339 -3.41 -9.88 -14.19
N ASN A 340 -4.63 -10.43 -14.29
CA ASN A 340 -5.09 -11.14 -15.49
C ASN A 340 -5.15 -10.20 -16.70
N LEU A 341 -5.60 -8.96 -16.52
CA LEU A 341 -5.61 -7.97 -17.58
C LEU A 341 -4.19 -7.61 -18.05
N THR A 342 -3.23 -7.58 -17.13
CA THR A 342 -1.82 -7.30 -17.47
C THR A 342 -1.20 -8.45 -18.27
N ILE A 343 -1.43 -9.70 -17.86
CA ILE A 343 -1.00 -10.89 -18.63
C ILE A 343 -1.61 -10.86 -20.05
N GLU A 344 -2.93 -10.62 -20.16
CA GLU A 344 -3.62 -10.52 -21.46
C GLU A 344 -2.98 -9.46 -22.38
N CYS A 345 -2.53 -8.33 -21.81
CA CYS A 345 -1.87 -7.28 -22.58
C CYS A 345 -0.44 -7.67 -22.98
N CYS A 346 0.30 -8.33 -22.09
CA CYS A 346 1.66 -8.80 -22.37
C CYS A 346 1.65 -9.83 -23.50
N ASP A 347 0.72 -10.78 -23.49
CA ASP A 347 0.58 -11.81 -24.53
C ASP A 347 0.31 -11.22 -25.94
N GLN A 348 -0.25 -10.01 -26.00
CA GLN A 348 -0.63 -9.33 -27.24
C GLN A 348 0.38 -8.26 -27.69
N THR A 349 1.43 -8.00 -26.91
CA THR A 349 2.34 -6.88 -27.18
C THR A 349 3.80 -7.27 -26.99
N ALA A 350 4.69 -6.67 -27.80
CA ALA A 350 6.12 -6.98 -27.76
C ALA A 350 6.95 -5.96 -26.97
N THR A 351 6.36 -4.85 -26.51
CA THR A 351 7.08 -3.76 -25.83
C THR A 351 6.27 -3.22 -24.65
N GLU A 352 6.95 -2.76 -23.61
CA GLU A 352 6.33 -2.18 -22.41
C GLU A 352 5.42 -0.97 -22.76
N ASN A 353 5.78 -0.16 -23.76
CA ASN A 353 4.94 0.98 -24.17
C ASN A 353 3.65 0.55 -24.88
N ALA A 354 3.74 -0.49 -25.72
CA ALA A 354 2.56 -1.07 -26.36
C ALA A 354 1.65 -1.74 -25.33
N GLU A 355 2.22 -2.47 -24.37
CA GLU A 355 1.47 -3.04 -23.24
C GLU A 355 0.72 -1.95 -22.48
N LYS A 356 1.41 -0.85 -22.08
CA LYS A 356 0.78 0.25 -21.35
C LYS A 356 -0.39 0.86 -22.10
N SER A 357 -0.24 1.04 -23.41
CA SER A 357 -1.30 1.60 -24.26
C SER A 357 -2.49 0.65 -24.37
N LEU A 358 -2.24 -0.63 -24.60
CA LEU A 358 -3.29 -1.65 -24.66
C LEU A 358 -3.99 -1.81 -23.31
N PHE A 359 -3.24 -1.84 -22.21
CA PHE A 359 -3.79 -1.91 -20.86
C PHE A 359 -4.70 -0.73 -20.56
N ALA A 360 -4.28 0.50 -20.90
CA ALA A 360 -5.13 1.69 -20.74
C ALA A 360 -6.43 1.57 -21.52
N GLN A 361 -6.35 1.12 -22.77
CA GLN A 361 -7.50 0.93 -23.65
C GLN A 361 -8.47 -0.10 -23.07
N LEU A 362 -7.99 -1.30 -22.74
CA LEU A 362 -8.84 -2.37 -22.22
C LEU A 362 -9.43 -2.02 -20.84
N LEU A 363 -8.70 -1.29 -20.01
CA LEU A 363 -9.22 -0.80 -18.74
C LEU A 363 -10.38 0.18 -18.95
N GLN A 364 -10.27 1.09 -19.92
CA GLN A 364 -11.37 2.01 -20.25
C GLN A 364 -12.57 1.28 -20.87
N GLU A 365 -12.35 0.32 -21.75
CA GLU A 365 -13.41 -0.41 -22.44
C GLU A 365 -14.15 -1.38 -21.52
N ARG A 366 -13.41 -2.15 -20.71
CA ARG A 366 -13.95 -3.26 -19.94
C ARG A 366 -14.16 -2.93 -18.46
N ARG A 367 -13.56 -1.85 -17.95
CA ARG A 367 -13.55 -1.45 -16.54
C ARG A 367 -13.73 0.06 -16.35
N GLN A 368 -14.49 0.72 -17.24
CA GLN A 368 -14.60 2.18 -17.36
C GLN A 368 -14.67 2.94 -16.02
N LEU A 369 -15.60 2.55 -15.13
CA LEU A 369 -15.77 3.24 -13.84
C LEU A 369 -14.60 3.00 -12.88
N LEU A 370 -14.02 1.79 -12.86
CA LEU A 370 -12.88 1.46 -12.03
C LEU A 370 -11.60 2.16 -12.53
N ALA A 371 -11.44 2.31 -13.84
CA ALA A 371 -10.33 3.05 -14.46
C ALA A 371 -10.24 4.50 -13.93
N HIS A 372 -11.38 5.13 -13.65
CA HIS A 372 -11.46 6.50 -13.13
C HIS A 372 -11.57 6.59 -11.60
N THR A 373 -11.60 5.46 -10.89
CA THR A 373 -11.75 5.42 -9.43
C THR A 373 -10.69 4.53 -8.77
N THR A 374 -10.90 3.21 -8.73
CA THR A 374 -10.07 2.25 -8.00
C THR A 374 -8.69 2.03 -8.63
N TYR A 375 -8.58 2.09 -9.96
CA TYR A 375 -7.37 1.70 -10.68
C TYR A 375 -6.45 2.87 -11.06
N LEU A 376 -6.59 4.02 -10.39
CA LEU A 376 -5.80 5.22 -10.68
C LEU A 376 -4.29 5.04 -10.45
N ALA A 377 -3.86 4.18 -9.52
CA ALA A 377 -2.44 3.92 -9.27
C ALA A 377 -1.73 3.21 -10.44
N VAL A 378 -2.48 2.48 -11.25
CA VAL A 378 -1.97 1.68 -12.37
C VAL A 378 -2.36 2.27 -13.73
N PHE A 379 -3.05 3.40 -13.74
CA PHE A 379 -3.43 4.09 -14.97
C PHE A 379 -2.19 4.80 -15.56
N PRO A 380 -1.81 4.56 -16.82
CA PRO A 380 -0.50 4.95 -17.37
C PRO A 380 -0.36 6.42 -17.77
N HIS A 381 -1.01 7.35 -17.05
CA HIS A 381 -0.95 8.80 -17.33
C HIS A 381 -0.10 9.54 -16.29
N GLU A 382 0.66 10.57 -16.71
CA GLU A 382 1.55 11.35 -15.82
C GLU A 382 0.81 12.00 -14.64
N SER A 383 -0.49 12.28 -14.79
CA SER A 383 -1.34 12.83 -13.73
C SER A 383 -1.95 11.77 -12.79
N GLY A 384 -1.65 10.48 -12.96
CA GLY A 384 -2.27 9.38 -12.22
C GLY A 384 -2.09 9.50 -10.71
N PHE A 385 -0.90 9.91 -10.24
CA PHE A 385 -0.63 10.08 -8.81
C PHE A 385 -1.44 11.23 -8.20
N GLN A 386 -1.57 12.36 -8.92
CA GLN A 386 -2.40 13.48 -8.46
C GLN A 386 -3.88 13.13 -8.44
N GLN A 387 -4.36 12.40 -9.46
CA GLN A 387 -5.75 11.94 -9.47
C GLN A 387 -6.04 10.98 -8.33
N LEU A 388 -5.10 10.08 -8.03
CA LEU A 388 -5.17 9.16 -6.91
C LEU A 388 -5.19 9.91 -5.58
N SER A 389 -4.26 10.85 -5.34
CA SER A 389 -4.26 11.63 -4.10
C SER A 389 -5.55 12.44 -3.93
N ASN A 390 -6.06 13.05 -5.01
CA ASN A 390 -7.34 13.75 -4.99
C ASN A 390 -8.50 12.81 -4.63
N ARG A 391 -8.53 11.58 -5.19
CA ARG A 391 -9.55 10.56 -4.85
C ARG A 391 -9.47 10.17 -3.37
N LEU A 392 -8.28 9.94 -2.85
CA LEU A 392 -8.06 9.63 -1.43
C LEU A 392 -8.53 10.77 -0.53
N ASN A 393 -8.16 12.01 -0.85
CA ASN A 393 -8.57 13.19 -0.09
C ASN A 393 -10.07 13.41 -0.06
N GLN A 394 -10.76 13.20 -1.19
CA GLN A 394 -12.22 13.28 -1.24
C GLN A 394 -12.88 12.24 -0.33
N TYR A 395 -12.35 11.02 -0.30
CA TYR A 395 -12.82 9.98 0.62
C TYR A 395 -12.56 10.36 2.08
N PHE A 396 -11.34 10.77 2.42
CA PHE A 396 -10.99 11.10 3.81
C PHE A 396 -11.65 12.37 4.34
N LEU A 397 -12.04 13.30 3.46
CA LEU A 397 -12.81 14.49 3.83
C LEU A 397 -14.19 14.14 4.39
N ARG A 398 -14.81 13.05 3.89
CA ARG A 398 -16.12 12.55 4.34
C ARG A 398 -16.04 11.44 5.37
N ALA A 399 -14.86 10.86 5.58
CA ALA A 399 -14.66 9.76 6.50
C ALA A 399 -14.84 10.22 7.96
N PHE A 400 -15.47 9.36 8.75
CA PHE A 400 -15.58 9.48 10.20
C PHE A 400 -15.24 8.12 10.82
N PRO A 401 -14.75 8.08 12.07
CA PRO A 401 -14.34 6.83 12.72
C PRO A 401 -15.47 5.81 12.73
N GLU A 402 -15.12 4.53 12.61
CA GLU A 402 -16.05 3.38 12.69
C GLU A 402 -17.05 3.28 11.52
N ALA A 403 -17.14 4.29 10.63
CA ALA A 403 -18.00 4.22 9.45
C ALA A 403 -17.68 2.99 8.60
N PRO A 404 -18.68 2.25 8.08
CA PRO A 404 -18.45 1.06 7.28
C PRO A 404 -17.51 1.32 6.10
N LEU A 405 -16.68 0.34 5.76
CA LEU A 405 -15.83 0.41 4.58
C LEU A 405 -16.70 0.37 3.30
N GLU A 406 -16.40 1.26 2.36
CA GLU A 406 -17.04 1.27 1.04
C GLU A 406 -16.76 -0.04 0.29
N ASN A 407 -17.63 -0.41 -0.64
CA ASN A 407 -17.37 -1.53 -1.55
C ASN A 407 -16.56 -1.03 -2.75
N GLU A 408 -15.52 -1.76 -3.13
CA GLU A 408 -14.61 -1.35 -4.21
C GLU A 408 -14.58 -2.34 -5.37
N ALA A 409 -14.67 -3.64 -5.08
CA ALA A 409 -14.57 -4.72 -6.06
C ALA A 409 -15.94 -5.39 -6.23
N PRO A 410 -16.76 -4.98 -7.22
CA PRO A 410 -18.14 -5.42 -7.39
C PRO A 410 -18.28 -6.86 -7.93
N PHE A 411 -17.18 -7.61 -8.00
CA PHE A 411 -17.14 -8.94 -8.60
C PHE A 411 -17.92 -9.92 -7.73
N ASN A 412 -18.79 -10.73 -8.36
CA ASN A 412 -19.62 -11.72 -7.69
C ASN A 412 -20.58 -11.14 -6.63
N PHE A 413 -20.92 -9.85 -6.73
CA PHE A 413 -21.92 -9.25 -5.86
C PHE A 413 -23.34 -9.61 -6.32
N PRO A 414 -24.29 -9.72 -5.38
CA PRO A 414 -25.71 -9.68 -5.71
C PRO A 414 -26.05 -8.40 -6.49
N GLU A 415 -26.99 -8.49 -7.42
CA GLU A 415 -27.33 -7.40 -8.36
C GLU A 415 -27.59 -6.04 -7.68
N ASN A 416 -28.27 -6.05 -6.53
CA ASN A 416 -28.57 -4.83 -5.77
C ASN A 416 -27.31 -4.14 -5.23
N GLU A 417 -26.37 -4.91 -4.67
CA GLU A 417 -25.10 -4.38 -4.15
C GLU A 417 -24.16 -3.97 -5.28
N PHE A 418 -24.17 -4.69 -6.40
CA PHE A 418 -23.48 -4.28 -7.63
C PHE A 418 -23.95 -2.89 -8.09
N LYS A 419 -25.27 -2.70 -8.26
CA LYS A 419 -25.86 -1.43 -8.69
C LYS A 419 -25.51 -0.29 -7.74
N LYS A 420 -25.68 -0.51 -6.43
CA LYS A 420 -25.35 0.47 -5.40
C LYS A 420 -23.89 0.90 -5.45
N THR A 421 -22.98 -0.07 -5.61
CA THR A 421 -21.53 0.19 -5.72
C THR A 421 -21.20 1.00 -6.99
N MET A 422 -21.81 0.66 -8.13
CA MET A 422 -21.62 1.40 -9.39
C MET A 422 -22.17 2.81 -9.33
N THR A 423 -23.36 3.02 -8.77
CA THR A 423 -23.95 4.36 -8.59
C THR A 423 -23.03 5.24 -7.74
N SER A 424 -22.51 4.71 -6.63
CA SER A 424 -21.59 5.47 -5.77
C SER A 424 -20.29 5.87 -6.51
N LYS A 425 -19.78 5.01 -7.41
CA LYS A 425 -18.61 5.33 -8.25
C LYS A 425 -18.94 6.41 -9.28
N ILE A 426 -20.11 6.37 -9.91
CA ILE A 426 -20.59 7.42 -10.83
C ILE A 426 -20.68 8.76 -10.09
N GLU A 427 -21.35 8.80 -8.94
CA GLU A 427 -21.47 10.00 -8.11
C GLU A 427 -20.10 10.58 -7.73
N ALA A 428 -19.11 9.73 -7.43
CA ALA A 428 -17.75 10.17 -7.13
C ALA A 428 -17.06 10.83 -8.35
N ILE A 429 -17.23 10.26 -9.54
CA ILE A 429 -16.68 10.81 -10.79
C ILE A 429 -17.35 12.15 -11.12
N GLU A 430 -18.68 12.22 -11.03
CA GLU A 430 -19.46 13.44 -11.28
C GLU A 430 -19.12 14.55 -10.29
N THR A 431 -19.01 14.21 -8.99
CA THR A 431 -18.59 15.15 -7.95
C THR A 431 -17.21 15.75 -8.26
N ARG A 432 -16.25 14.92 -8.69
CA ARG A 432 -14.92 15.40 -9.07
C ARG A 432 -14.99 16.36 -10.28
N ALA A 433 -15.71 15.98 -11.33
CA ALA A 433 -15.87 16.82 -12.52
C ALA A 433 -16.51 18.17 -12.18
N GLU A 434 -17.51 18.19 -11.30
CA GLU A 434 -18.14 19.43 -10.85
C GLU A 434 -17.20 20.29 -9.98
N VAL A 435 -16.39 19.68 -9.11
CA VAL A 435 -15.34 20.40 -8.36
C VAL A 435 -14.34 21.06 -9.31
N GLU A 436 -13.86 20.35 -10.32
CA GLU A 436 -12.91 20.86 -11.32
C GLU A 436 -13.52 22.05 -12.08
N LYS A 437 -14.73 21.88 -12.61
CA LYS A 437 -15.48 22.93 -13.33
C LYS A 437 -15.72 24.18 -12.48
N GLN A 438 -16.12 24.03 -11.21
CA GLN A 438 -16.33 25.17 -10.33
C GLN A 438 -15.01 25.85 -9.93
N THR A 439 -13.95 25.07 -9.70
CA THR A 439 -12.61 25.62 -9.44
C THR A 439 -12.13 26.44 -10.64
N GLU A 440 -12.27 25.91 -11.85
CA GLU A 440 -11.89 26.60 -13.09
C GLU A 440 -12.70 27.89 -13.30
N ARG A 441 -14.03 27.86 -13.07
CA ARG A 441 -14.88 29.05 -13.13
C ARG A 441 -14.41 30.16 -12.18
N LEU A 442 -13.98 29.79 -10.97
CA LEU A 442 -13.43 30.75 -10.01
C LEU A 442 -12.08 31.30 -10.46
N LEU A 443 -11.24 30.50 -11.12
CA LEU A 443 -9.93 30.92 -11.59
C LEU A 443 -9.95 31.79 -12.86
N ILE A 444 -10.94 31.59 -13.74
CA ILE A 444 -11.11 32.39 -14.97
C ILE A 444 -11.62 33.81 -14.66
N ALA A 445 -12.18 34.06 -13.48
CA ALA A 445 -12.65 35.38 -13.09
C ALA A 445 -11.51 36.42 -13.16
N GLN A 446 -11.56 37.30 -14.17
CA GLN A 446 -10.45 38.19 -14.53
C GLN A 446 -10.39 39.46 -13.69
N SER A 447 -11.44 39.76 -12.92
CA SER A 447 -11.47 40.93 -12.04
C SER A 447 -11.87 40.59 -10.62
N TRP A 448 -11.36 41.38 -9.68
CA TRP A 448 -11.70 41.29 -8.26
C TRP A 448 -13.22 41.41 -8.01
N GLY A 449 -13.92 42.24 -8.81
CA GLY A 449 -15.37 42.38 -8.72
C GLY A 449 -16.15 41.12 -9.14
N GLN A 450 -15.65 40.35 -10.11
CA GLN A 450 -16.26 39.06 -10.50
C GLN A 450 -16.09 38.02 -9.40
N LEU A 451 -14.90 37.95 -8.80
CA LEU A 451 -14.62 37.05 -7.66
C LEU A 451 -15.45 37.39 -6.43
N HIS A 452 -15.60 38.68 -6.11
CA HIS A 452 -16.40 39.15 -4.99
C HIS A 452 -17.88 38.74 -5.10
N LYS A 453 -18.40 38.56 -6.33
CA LYS A 453 -19.74 38.03 -6.57
C LYS A 453 -19.77 36.50 -6.60
N ALA A 454 -18.78 35.87 -7.23
CA ALA A 454 -18.76 34.42 -7.44
C ALA A 454 -18.52 33.60 -6.16
N ILE A 455 -17.66 34.09 -5.24
CA ILE A 455 -17.34 33.36 -4.00
C ILE A 455 -18.58 33.17 -3.11
N PRO A 456 -19.38 34.20 -2.78
CA PRO A 456 -20.60 34.02 -1.99
C PRO A 456 -21.63 33.08 -2.63
N GLU A 457 -21.72 33.05 -3.96
CA GLU A 457 -22.64 32.18 -4.72
C GLU A 457 -22.16 30.73 -4.81
N THR A 458 -20.89 30.46 -4.50
CA THR A 458 -20.33 29.11 -4.57
C THR A 458 -20.71 28.32 -3.31
N ASN A 459 -21.27 27.12 -3.51
CA ASN A 459 -21.64 26.19 -2.45
C ASN A 459 -20.72 24.95 -2.37
N ASN A 460 -19.82 24.77 -3.34
CA ASN A 460 -18.86 23.66 -3.31
C ASN A 460 -17.66 24.02 -2.43
N TRP A 461 -17.60 23.40 -1.26
CA TRP A 461 -16.54 23.62 -0.28
C TRP A 461 -15.14 23.28 -0.82
N ILE A 462 -15.02 22.21 -1.62
CA ILE A 462 -13.71 21.75 -2.15
C ILE A 462 -13.19 22.74 -3.19
N ALA A 463 -14.05 23.26 -4.06
CA ALA A 463 -13.66 24.28 -5.04
C ALA A 463 -13.13 25.56 -4.37
N LEU A 464 -13.76 25.97 -3.26
CA LEU A 464 -13.29 27.09 -2.44
C LEU A 464 -11.97 26.78 -1.74
N ASN A 465 -11.78 25.55 -1.24
CA ASN A 465 -10.52 25.10 -0.65
C ASN A 465 -9.35 25.17 -1.65
N ASN A 466 -9.59 24.73 -2.88
CA ASN A 466 -8.61 24.83 -3.97
C ASN A 466 -8.24 26.30 -4.22
N LEU A 467 -9.23 27.20 -4.28
CA LEU A 467 -8.98 28.62 -4.47
C LEU A 467 -8.20 29.25 -3.30
N ALA A 468 -8.55 28.89 -2.06
CA ALA A 468 -7.94 29.43 -0.85
C ALA A 468 -6.49 28.95 -0.63
N SER A 469 -6.11 27.83 -1.24
CA SER A 469 -4.78 27.23 -1.10
C SER A 469 -3.82 27.57 -2.26
N MET A 470 -4.27 28.34 -3.26
CA MET A 470 -3.44 28.69 -4.43
C MET A 470 -2.64 29.98 -4.22
N ASP A 471 -1.31 29.89 -4.16
CA ASP A 471 -0.43 31.05 -3.92
C ASP A 471 -0.46 32.13 -5.02
N ARG A 472 -0.82 31.76 -6.25
CA ARG A 472 -1.03 32.72 -7.34
C ARG A 472 -2.26 33.61 -7.16
N VAL A 473 -3.14 33.28 -6.21
CA VAL A 473 -4.35 34.05 -5.89
C VAL A 473 -4.02 35.03 -4.76
N ASN A 474 -4.41 36.30 -4.94
CA ASN A 474 -4.13 37.32 -3.94
C ASN A 474 -4.77 36.99 -2.58
N LEU A 475 -4.12 37.46 -1.50
CA LEU A 475 -4.49 37.19 -0.11
C LEU A 475 -5.96 37.50 0.21
N THR A 476 -6.48 38.65 -0.24
CA THR A 476 -7.87 39.05 0.01
C THR A 476 -8.87 38.03 -0.55
N THR A 477 -8.64 37.54 -1.76
CA THR A 477 -9.47 36.51 -2.38
C THR A 477 -9.35 35.18 -1.63
N ARG A 478 -8.14 34.77 -1.22
CA ARG A 478 -7.94 33.54 -0.43
C ARG A 478 -8.67 33.60 0.92
N MET A 479 -8.59 34.73 1.62
CA MET A 479 -9.30 34.96 2.87
C MET A 479 -10.82 34.96 2.71
N ALA A 480 -11.35 35.55 1.62
CA ALA A 480 -12.77 35.52 1.32
C ALA A 480 -13.26 34.09 1.05
N ALA A 481 -12.50 33.30 0.29
CA ALA A 481 -12.79 31.90 0.04
C ALA A 481 -12.76 31.07 1.34
N ALA A 482 -11.72 31.21 2.17
CA ALA A 482 -11.61 30.54 3.46
C ALA A 482 -12.76 30.93 4.42
N THR A 483 -13.17 32.20 4.42
CA THR A 483 -14.33 32.65 5.21
C THR A 483 -15.63 32.01 4.73
N ARG A 484 -15.82 31.90 3.41
CA ARG A 484 -16.97 31.20 2.84
C ARG A 484 -16.96 29.71 3.16
N MET A 485 -15.79 29.07 3.18
CA MET A 485 -15.63 27.68 3.59
C MET A 485 -16.12 27.46 5.03
N ILE A 486 -15.82 28.38 5.97
CA ILE A 486 -16.31 28.31 7.36
C ILE A 486 -17.85 28.31 7.38
N GLN A 487 -18.49 29.14 6.56
CA GLN A 487 -19.96 29.22 6.48
C GLN A 487 -20.61 27.96 5.90
N LEU A 488 -19.90 27.25 5.03
CA LEU A 488 -20.39 26.04 4.35
C LEU A 488 -20.01 24.75 5.05
N ALA A 489 -19.17 24.81 6.09
CA ALA A 489 -18.70 23.62 6.77
C ALA A 489 -19.87 22.88 7.44
N ASP A 490 -20.13 21.66 6.97
CA ASP A 490 -21.20 20.77 7.44
C ASP A 490 -20.68 19.61 8.31
N SER A 491 -19.36 19.52 8.48
CA SER A 491 -18.69 18.51 9.29
C SER A 491 -17.56 19.12 10.11
N SER A 492 -17.16 18.42 11.18
CA SER A 492 -16.02 18.84 12.00
C SER A 492 -14.70 18.85 11.21
N THR A 493 -14.49 17.89 10.29
CA THR A 493 -13.34 17.89 9.38
C THR A 493 -13.29 19.13 8.49
N LYS A 494 -14.40 19.48 7.82
CA LYS A 494 -14.47 20.71 6.99
C LYS A 494 -14.34 21.97 7.84
N THR A 495 -14.86 21.96 9.07
CA THR A 495 -14.74 23.09 10.00
C THR A 495 -13.27 23.33 10.37
N VAL A 496 -12.56 22.28 10.77
CA VAL A 496 -11.13 22.34 11.11
C VAL A 496 -10.30 22.81 9.91
N TYR A 497 -10.50 22.24 8.72
CA TYR A 497 -9.76 22.66 7.53
C TYR A 497 -10.06 24.11 7.13
N SER A 498 -11.30 24.56 7.27
CA SER A 498 -11.66 25.97 7.00
C SER A 498 -10.90 26.94 7.93
N TYR A 499 -10.85 26.64 9.24
CA TYR A 499 -10.09 27.44 10.19
C TYR A 499 -8.58 27.37 9.96
N THR A 500 -8.06 26.18 9.66
CA THR A 500 -6.65 25.94 9.32
C THR A 500 -6.24 26.75 8.09
N CYS A 501 -7.07 26.75 7.04
CA CYS A 501 -6.82 27.52 5.83
C CYS A 501 -6.79 29.02 6.12
N LEU A 502 -7.75 29.54 6.91
CA LEU A 502 -7.79 30.95 7.28
C LEU A 502 -6.62 31.35 8.19
N LEU A 503 -6.25 30.52 9.17
CA LEU A 503 -5.05 30.72 10.00
C LEU A 503 -3.77 30.73 9.15
N GLY A 504 -3.69 29.87 8.14
CA GLY A 504 -2.61 29.84 7.16
C GLY A 504 -2.41 31.19 6.48
N GLN A 505 -3.49 31.89 6.12
CA GLN A 505 -3.41 33.23 5.53
C GLN A 505 -2.75 34.27 6.45
N PHE A 506 -2.84 34.09 7.78
CA PHE A 506 -2.17 34.98 8.73
C PHE A 506 -0.76 34.50 9.10
N LEU A 507 -0.56 33.19 9.27
CA LEU A 507 0.65 32.63 9.89
C LEU A 507 1.63 31.97 8.91
N ASN A 508 1.17 31.58 7.73
CA ASN A 508 1.97 30.90 6.71
C ASN A 508 2.18 31.73 5.43
N ASP A 509 1.45 32.84 5.25
CA ASP A 509 1.65 33.71 4.08
C ASP A 509 3.13 34.17 3.99
N PRO A 510 3.76 34.14 2.81
CA PRO A 510 5.14 34.59 2.64
C PRO A 510 5.36 36.06 3.05
N ASP A 511 4.35 36.91 2.88
CA ASP A 511 4.39 38.33 3.21
C ASP A 511 3.44 38.69 4.35
N LYS A 512 3.87 38.39 5.59
CA LYS A 512 3.13 38.72 6.81
C LYS A 512 3.13 40.21 7.15
N ARG A 513 3.84 41.06 6.39
CA ARG A 513 3.84 42.52 6.60
C ARG A 513 2.49 43.15 6.26
N CYS A 514 1.68 42.47 5.45
CA CYS A 514 0.32 42.90 5.10
C CYS A 514 -0.74 42.51 6.15
N ARG A 515 -0.34 41.94 7.31
CA ARG A 515 -1.27 41.61 8.38
C ARG A 515 -1.98 42.88 8.90
N PRO A 516 -3.30 42.82 9.19
CA PRO A 516 -3.98 43.92 9.85
C PRO A 516 -3.46 44.10 11.29
N ASP A 517 -3.55 45.32 11.84
CA ASP A 517 -3.12 45.64 13.20
C ASP A 517 -3.76 44.72 14.27
N ALA A 518 -5.00 44.27 14.03
CA ALA A 518 -5.72 43.36 14.92
C ALA A 518 -5.37 41.87 14.72
N ALA A 519 -4.35 41.53 13.93
CA ALA A 519 -4.02 40.15 13.56
C ALA A 519 -3.77 39.23 14.76
N GLU A 520 -3.12 39.73 15.83
CA GLU A 520 -2.89 38.94 17.05
C GLU A 520 -4.21 38.43 17.64
N ARG A 521 -5.15 39.36 17.88
CA ARG A 521 -6.47 39.05 18.45
C ARG A 521 -7.30 38.15 17.54
N ILE A 522 -7.21 38.35 16.22
CA ILE A 522 -7.92 37.52 15.23
C ILE A 522 -7.38 36.09 15.29
N VAL A 523 -6.05 35.92 15.27
CA VAL A 523 -5.42 34.60 15.35
C VAL A 523 -5.75 33.90 16.66
N GLU A 524 -5.71 34.61 17.79
CA GLU A 524 -6.06 34.06 19.10
C GLU A 524 -7.51 33.54 19.15
N GLU A 525 -8.46 34.32 18.62
CA GLU A 525 -9.86 33.89 18.53
C GLU A 525 -10.05 32.71 17.56
N LEU A 526 -9.35 32.70 16.42
CA LEU A 526 -9.39 31.59 15.47
C LEU A 526 -8.82 30.30 16.07
N LEU A 527 -7.69 30.38 16.78
CA LEU A 527 -7.11 29.24 17.50
C LEU A 527 -8.07 28.69 18.56
N ARG A 528 -8.70 29.57 19.34
CA ARG A 528 -9.71 29.19 20.34
C ARG A 528 -10.89 28.46 19.70
N ARG A 529 -11.41 28.97 18.57
CA ARG A 529 -12.50 28.33 17.81
C ARG A 529 -12.07 27.00 17.21
N LEU A 530 -10.86 26.93 16.66
CA LEU A 530 -10.32 25.71 16.09
C LEU A 530 -10.19 24.61 17.15
N ARG A 531 -9.67 24.95 18.34
CA ARG A 531 -9.59 24.01 19.48
C ARG A 531 -10.97 23.52 19.91
N ALA A 532 -11.95 24.42 19.98
CA ALA A 532 -13.33 24.07 20.34
C ALA A 532 -14.04 23.22 19.26
N ALA A 533 -13.66 23.38 17.99
CA ALA A 533 -14.24 22.65 16.87
C ALA A 533 -13.60 21.28 16.61
N SER A 534 -12.45 20.99 17.24
CA SER A 534 -11.73 19.71 17.09
C SER A 534 -12.27 18.66 18.07
N PRO A 535 -13.03 17.65 17.60
CA PRO A 535 -13.66 16.67 18.49
C PRO A 535 -12.68 15.60 19.01
N SER A 536 -11.45 15.57 18.50
CA SER A 536 -10.44 14.57 18.84
C SER A 536 -9.03 15.17 18.80
N ASP A 537 -8.08 14.42 19.37
CA ASP A 537 -6.64 14.66 19.30
C ASP A 537 -6.07 14.52 17.88
N ARG A 538 -6.85 13.96 16.94
CA ARG A 538 -6.40 13.75 15.55
C ARG A 538 -5.89 15.05 14.92
N PHE A 539 -6.55 16.18 15.13
CA PHE A 539 -6.15 17.46 14.55
C PHE A 539 -5.09 18.24 15.35
N ASP A 540 -4.61 17.70 16.48
CA ASP A 540 -3.71 18.43 17.37
C ASP A 540 -2.44 18.90 16.67
N ALA A 541 -1.94 18.16 15.67
CA ALA A 541 -0.76 18.56 14.91
C ALA A 541 -0.93 19.95 14.25
N PHE A 542 -2.06 20.23 13.62
CA PHE A 542 -2.35 21.54 13.02
C PHE A 542 -2.42 22.64 14.07
N ILE A 543 -3.14 22.36 15.16
CA ILE A 543 -3.39 23.32 16.21
C ILE A 543 -2.08 23.72 16.87
N LEU A 544 -1.26 22.73 17.24
CA LEU A 544 0.05 22.94 17.85
C LEU A 544 1.01 23.68 16.91
N GLN A 545 1.02 23.38 15.60
CA GLN A 545 1.84 24.09 14.64
C GLN A 545 1.46 25.59 14.57
N PHE A 546 0.17 25.91 14.50
CA PHE A 546 -0.27 27.31 14.48
C PHE A 546 -0.07 28.01 15.81
N GLU A 547 -0.31 27.33 16.93
CA GLU A 547 0.01 27.87 18.26
C GLU A 547 1.52 28.15 18.42
N ALA A 548 2.39 27.34 17.81
CA ALA A 548 3.83 27.58 17.76
C ALA A 548 4.17 28.83 16.94
N LYS A 549 3.58 28.97 15.75
CA LYS A 549 3.76 30.16 14.88
C LYS A 549 3.20 31.44 15.50
N HIS A 550 2.11 31.32 16.26
CA HIS A 550 1.55 32.42 17.05
C HIS A 550 2.51 32.84 18.16
N ALA A 551 3.04 31.89 18.95
CA ALA A 551 4.05 32.16 19.98
C ALA A 551 5.33 32.78 19.38
N LEU A 552 5.78 32.29 18.23
CA LEU A 552 6.92 32.84 17.51
C LEU A 552 6.68 34.31 17.10
N SER A 553 5.47 34.64 16.64
CA SER A 553 5.09 36.01 16.28
C SER A 553 4.99 36.95 17.50
N LYS A 554 5.00 36.41 18.73
CA LYS A 554 5.05 37.12 20.02
C LYS A 554 6.46 37.17 20.63
N ASN A 555 7.50 36.79 19.88
CA ASN A 555 8.88 36.64 20.35
C ASN A 555 9.11 35.55 21.42
N ASP A 556 8.17 34.60 21.59
CA ASP A 556 8.34 33.48 22.54
C ASP A 556 8.88 32.23 21.83
N PHE A 557 10.20 32.20 21.64
CA PHE A 557 10.87 31.14 20.87
C PHE A 557 10.87 29.79 21.62
N SER A 558 10.93 29.81 22.95
CA SER A 558 10.94 28.59 23.76
C SER A 558 9.59 27.85 23.67
N THR A 559 8.48 28.58 23.85
CA THR A 559 7.14 27.99 23.69
C THR A 559 6.88 27.55 22.25
N ALA A 560 7.32 28.35 21.26
CA ALA A 560 7.21 27.97 19.86
C ALA A 560 7.93 26.64 19.58
N LYS A 561 9.17 26.50 20.06
CA LYS A 561 9.95 25.26 19.87
C LYS A 561 9.29 24.05 20.52
N GLY A 562 8.81 24.20 21.75
CA GLY A 562 8.12 23.14 22.48
C GLY A 562 6.87 22.66 21.76
N LYS A 563 6.06 23.58 21.24
CA LYS A 563 4.85 23.26 20.47
C LYS A 563 5.15 22.62 19.12
N PHE A 564 6.20 23.06 18.41
CA PHE A 564 6.62 22.39 17.17
C PHE A 564 7.06 20.94 17.42
N ASP A 565 7.78 20.66 18.50
CA ASP A 565 8.16 19.29 18.84
C ASP A 565 6.93 18.43 19.18
N GLN A 566 5.96 18.98 19.92
CA GLN A 566 4.69 18.28 20.20
C GLN A 566 3.90 18.01 18.90
N ALA A 567 3.82 19.00 18.00
CA ALA A 567 3.18 18.82 16.70
C ALA A 567 3.85 17.70 15.88
N LEU A 568 5.18 17.63 15.88
CA LEU A 568 5.94 16.56 15.23
C LEU A 568 5.64 15.18 15.82
N ASP A 569 5.49 15.07 17.14
CA ASP A 569 5.11 13.81 17.77
C ASP A 569 3.68 13.40 17.39
N CYS A 570 2.73 14.35 17.30
CA CYS A 570 1.37 14.10 16.80
C CYS A 570 1.35 13.63 15.34
N CYS A 571 2.19 14.21 14.46
CA CYS A 571 2.31 13.82 13.05
C CYS A 571 2.79 12.36 12.84
N ARG A 572 3.23 11.65 13.88
CA ARG A 572 3.63 10.24 13.79
C ARG A 572 2.43 9.29 13.72
N PHE A 573 1.29 9.72 14.24
CA PHE A 573 0.10 8.88 14.38
C PHE A 573 -1.02 9.26 13.41
N ASN A 574 -0.98 10.49 12.89
CA ASN A 574 -2.00 11.04 12.00
C ASN A 574 -1.36 11.59 10.73
N GLY A 575 -1.88 11.20 9.55
CA GLY A 575 -1.35 11.60 8.25
C GLY A 575 -1.90 12.95 7.76
N PHE A 576 -1.02 13.94 7.59
CA PHE A 576 -1.39 15.32 7.25
C PHE A 576 -0.57 15.91 6.11
N GLY A 577 -0.42 15.18 5.01
CA GLY A 577 0.33 15.67 3.86
C GLY A 577 1.71 16.20 4.23
N GLU A 578 2.05 17.39 3.73
CA GLU A 578 3.35 18.06 3.93
C GLU A 578 3.57 18.61 5.36
N LEU A 579 2.55 18.62 6.22
CA LEU A 579 2.59 19.23 7.56
C LEU A 579 3.78 18.74 8.38
N ARG A 580 4.14 17.45 8.27
CA ARG A 580 5.25 16.87 9.02
C ARG A 580 6.60 17.43 8.57
N GLY A 581 6.78 17.63 7.26
CA GLY A 581 7.99 18.23 6.70
C GLY A 581 8.10 19.72 7.04
N GLU A 582 7.00 20.47 6.86
CA GLU A 582 6.90 21.88 7.22
C GLU A 582 7.21 22.12 8.71
N THR A 583 6.55 21.35 9.58
CA THR A 583 6.75 21.47 11.04
C THR A 583 8.19 21.10 11.42
N ALA A 584 8.82 20.13 10.73
CA ALA A 584 10.21 19.78 10.97
C ALA A 584 11.16 20.90 10.56
N ARG A 585 10.88 21.59 9.45
CA ARG A 585 11.62 22.79 9.04
C ARG A 585 11.49 23.89 10.07
N ASP A 586 10.27 24.21 10.46
CA ASP A 586 10.01 25.30 11.40
C ASP A 586 10.66 25.01 12.76
N ALA A 587 10.57 23.76 13.23
CA ALA A 587 11.23 23.30 14.45
C ALA A 587 12.77 23.43 14.37
N LEU A 588 13.37 23.01 13.26
CA LEU A 588 14.81 23.12 13.03
C LEU A 588 15.25 24.58 12.97
N ALA A 589 14.51 25.43 12.26
CA ALA A 589 14.79 26.85 12.11
C ALA A 589 14.84 27.55 13.48
N VAL A 590 13.83 27.33 14.34
CA VAL A 590 13.82 27.86 15.70
C VAL A 590 14.98 27.28 16.54
N TYR A 591 15.23 25.97 16.45
CA TYR A 591 16.30 25.31 17.21
C TYR A 591 17.69 25.85 16.86
N ALA A 592 17.94 26.06 15.56
CA ALA A 592 19.20 26.53 15.03
C ALA A 592 19.49 28.00 15.38
N VAL A 593 18.45 28.83 15.47
CA VAL A 593 18.57 30.23 15.90
C VAL A 593 18.76 30.34 17.42
N MET A 594 18.02 29.56 18.21
CA MET A 594 18.14 29.56 19.67
C MET A 594 19.48 29.02 20.17
N LYS A 595 20.07 28.04 19.47
CA LYS A 595 21.31 27.33 19.86
C LYS A 595 21.32 26.91 21.35
N PRO A 596 20.30 26.20 21.85
CA PRO A 596 20.23 25.82 23.26
C PRO A 596 21.36 24.84 23.63
N ALA A 597 21.59 24.66 24.94
CA ALA A 597 22.58 23.71 25.44
C ALA A 597 22.40 22.31 24.80
N GLY A 598 23.50 21.77 24.25
CA GLY A 598 23.49 20.50 23.52
C GLY A 598 23.19 20.59 22.03
N PHE A 599 23.02 21.80 21.47
CA PHE A 599 22.96 22.02 20.03
C PHE A 599 24.25 21.54 19.35
N ASN A 600 24.10 20.62 18.39
CA ASN A 600 25.17 20.13 17.53
C ASN A 600 24.56 19.47 16.28
N ALA A 601 25.38 19.23 15.25
CA ALA A 601 24.93 18.61 14.00
C ALA A 601 24.18 17.27 14.24
N LYS A 602 24.67 16.43 15.16
CA LYS A 602 24.05 15.15 15.48
C LYS A 602 22.64 15.30 16.07
N ALA A 603 22.37 16.36 16.84
CA ALA A 603 21.04 16.66 17.35
C ALA A 603 20.07 17.11 16.24
N CYS A 604 20.60 17.66 15.14
CA CYS A 604 19.82 18.11 13.99
C CYS A 604 19.51 17.00 12.96
N GLU A 605 20.25 15.87 12.98
CA GLU A 605 20.05 14.73 12.07
C GLU A 605 18.61 14.20 12.04
N LYS A 606 17.90 14.23 13.17
CA LYS A 606 16.49 13.81 13.21
C LYS A 606 15.59 14.68 12.32
N TYR A 607 15.90 15.96 12.16
CA TYR A 607 15.16 16.87 11.30
C TYR A 607 15.52 16.64 9.83
N LYS A 608 16.78 16.35 9.52
CA LYS A 608 17.26 16.05 8.16
C LYS A 608 16.44 14.95 7.49
N LEU A 609 16.23 13.83 8.19
CA LEU A 609 15.40 12.73 7.70
C LEU A 609 13.96 13.19 7.41
N LEU A 610 13.37 13.97 8.31
CA LEU A 610 12.01 14.45 8.15
C LEU A 610 11.89 15.41 6.95
N LEU A 611 12.84 16.33 6.77
CA LEU A 611 12.85 17.28 5.66
C LEU A 611 12.95 16.57 4.31
N LEU A 612 13.88 15.61 4.19
CA LEU A 612 14.08 14.86 2.95
C LEU A 612 12.89 13.96 2.60
N ARG A 613 12.27 13.32 3.60
CA ARG A 613 11.17 12.37 3.40
C ARG A 613 9.79 13.02 3.29
N TYR A 614 9.57 14.16 3.93
CA TYR A 614 8.24 14.77 4.08
C TYR A 614 8.07 16.14 3.42
N GLY A 615 9.01 16.56 2.56
CA GLY A 615 8.83 17.75 1.71
C GLY A 615 9.10 19.08 2.43
N GLY A 616 9.93 19.09 3.47
CA GLY A 616 10.23 20.32 4.21
C GLY A 616 11.35 21.19 3.63
N ALA A 617 12.09 20.72 2.64
CA ALA A 617 13.19 21.47 2.02
C ALA A 617 12.68 22.32 0.84
N GLU A 618 12.56 23.64 1.04
CA GLU A 618 12.12 24.62 0.02
C GLU A 618 13.28 25.29 -0.73
N TRP A 619 14.52 25.07 -0.32
CA TRP A 619 15.71 25.55 -1.04
C TRP A 619 16.17 24.51 -2.07
N PRO A 620 16.82 24.92 -3.18
CA PRO A 620 17.23 24.00 -4.24
C PRO A 620 18.28 23.00 -3.74
N VAL A 621 17.82 21.80 -3.38
CA VAL A 621 18.67 20.67 -2.98
C VAL A 621 19.08 19.90 -4.24
N LYS A 622 20.30 20.13 -4.76
CA LYS A 622 20.84 19.39 -5.93
C LYS A 622 21.31 17.97 -5.59
N SER A 623 21.66 17.73 -4.33
CA SER A 623 22.12 16.47 -3.76
C SER A 623 21.73 16.43 -2.28
N ILE A 624 21.73 15.26 -1.65
CA ILE A 624 21.45 15.14 -0.21
C ILE A 624 22.38 16.11 0.55
N PRO A 625 21.86 17.15 1.21
CA PRO A 625 22.68 18.19 1.81
C PRO A 625 23.40 17.62 3.01
N ASP A 626 24.59 18.14 3.31
CA ASP A 626 25.17 17.86 4.62
C ASP A 626 24.34 18.54 5.73
N THR A 627 24.58 18.13 6.96
CA THR A 627 23.78 18.60 8.11
C THR A 627 23.99 20.10 8.36
N GLN A 628 25.16 20.64 8.03
CA GLN A 628 25.48 22.04 8.23
C GLN A 628 24.80 22.92 7.19
N GLU A 629 24.85 22.53 5.91
CA GLU A 629 24.13 23.20 4.82
C GLU A 629 22.63 23.30 5.12
N MET A 630 22.04 22.23 5.67
CA MET A 630 20.65 22.21 6.11
C MET A 630 20.38 23.18 7.28
N ILE A 631 21.29 23.26 8.25
CA ILE A 631 21.18 24.20 9.38
C ILE A 631 21.23 25.64 8.88
N ASP A 632 22.17 25.95 8.00
CA ASP A 632 22.38 27.29 7.47
C ASP A 632 21.16 27.74 6.66
N GLY A 633 20.63 26.87 5.79
CA GLY A 633 19.39 27.13 5.06
C GLY A 633 18.17 27.31 5.97
N ALA A 634 18.08 26.56 7.08
CA ALA A 634 17.00 26.73 8.05
C ALA A 634 17.08 28.06 8.82
N VAL A 635 18.29 28.55 9.11
CA VAL A 635 18.52 29.87 9.72
C VAL A 635 18.15 30.99 8.76
N GLU A 636 18.52 30.87 7.48
CA GLU A 636 18.12 31.82 6.44
C GLU A 636 16.59 31.88 6.32
N TYR A 637 15.94 30.72 6.19
CA TYR A 637 14.49 30.58 6.17
C TYR A 637 13.81 31.21 7.39
N PHE A 638 14.40 31.04 8.59
CA PHE A 638 13.87 31.63 9.82
C PHE A 638 13.69 33.14 9.68
N TRP A 639 14.77 33.85 9.32
CA TRP A 639 14.80 35.31 9.32
C TRP A 639 14.07 35.94 8.13
N HIS A 640 14.04 35.26 6.98
CA HIS A 640 13.42 35.78 5.76
C HIS A 640 11.93 35.44 5.64
N SER A 641 11.48 34.31 6.16
CA SER A 641 10.13 33.79 5.89
C SER A 641 9.34 33.45 7.15
N LEU A 642 9.94 32.70 8.09
CA LEU A 642 9.19 32.18 9.23
C LEU A 642 8.89 33.25 10.30
N TYR A 643 9.91 33.97 10.76
CA TYR A 643 9.82 34.95 11.84
C TYR A 643 9.46 36.34 11.32
N GLN A 644 8.21 36.73 11.56
CA GLN A 644 7.73 38.10 11.37
C GLN A 644 6.79 38.42 12.54
N PRO A 645 7.23 39.23 13.52
CA PRO A 645 6.46 39.51 14.73
C PRO A 645 5.18 40.28 14.43
N TYR A 646 4.21 40.21 15.34
CA TYR A 646 3.04 41.11 15.28
C TYR A 646 3.45 42.56 15.48
N GLN A 647 2.61 43.47 15.01
CA GLN A 647 2.74 44.89 15.32
C GLN A 647 2.72 45.09 16.84
N GLY A 648 3.64 45.91 17.35
CA GLY A 648 3.82 46.16 18.78
C GLY A 648 4.87 45.29 19.46
N TYR A 649 5.42 44.28 18.79
CA TYR A 649 6.57 43.51 19.26
C TYR A 649 7.84 43.95 18.54
N ASP A 650 8.94 44.07 19.28
CA ASP A 650 10.23 44.44 18.71
C ASP A 650 10.73 43.35 17.76
N ARG A 651 11.19 43.74 16.57
CA ARG A 651 11.81 42.81 15.64
C ARG A 651 13.23 42.51 16.09
N LEU A 652 13.47 41.26 16.48
CA LEU A 652 14.78 40.78 16.88
C LEU A 652 15.70 40.63 15.65
N SER A 653 17.01 40.72 15.89
CA SER A 653 18.07 40.51 14.89
C SER A 653 18.91 39.28 15.26
N PRO A 654 19.69 38.72 14.31
CA PRO A 654 20.61 37.61 14.60
C PRO A 654 21.54 37.87 15.79
N ASP A 655 21.98 39.12 15.95
CA ASP A 655 22.92 39.53 17.00
C ASP A 655 22.28 39.60 18.39
N THR A 656 20.97 39.85 18.49
CA THR A 656 20.27 40.01 19.79
C THR A 656 19.89 38.68 20.44
N VAL A 657 19.68 37.63 19.63
CA VAL A 657 19.27 36.30 20.11
C VAL A 657 20.46 35.48 20.64
N GLY A 658 21.67 35.73 20.12
CA GLY A 658 22.89 35.03 20.56
C GLY A 658 23.47 35.52 21.91
N THR A 659 23.08 36.71 22.37
CA THR A 659 23.62 37.35 23.60
C THR A 659 22.69 37.27 24.81
N SER A 660 21.48 36.74 24.67
CA SER A 660 20.42 36.76 25.70
C SER A 660 20.16 35.41 26.38
N GLN A 661 21.06 34.44 26.26
CA GLN A 661 21.02 33.16 27.02
C GLN A 661 22.36 32.78 27.63
#